data_AF-A0A5D0WTV0-F1
#
_entry.id   AF-A0A5D0WTV0-F1
#
_cell.length_a   1.000
_cell.length_b   1.000
_cell.length_c   1.000
_cell.angle_alpha   90.00
_cell.angle_beta   90.00
_cell.angle_gamma   90.00
#
_symmetry.space_group_name_H-M   'P 1'
#
loop_
_entity.id
_entity.type
_entity.pdbx_description
1 polymer ?
#
loop_
_entity_poly.entity_id
_entity_poly.type
_entity_poly.pdbx_seq_one_letter_code
_entity_poly.pdbx_strand_id
1 'polypeptide(L)'
;MKKIVSILLVAVLLLGSLAGCGGGGGKSDAATLSPEATGVALSNGVSVELGDYVLDGETELTVAKQPVEENKDEGYKIEAYDFKLGDMTELSDFITLRIPYDTAYCEDGQDPAKCVGAKYKNETTGEWEDVLFEVDAASNELIIYTDHLSTFGAFHVKNEGQRNAKITSIYADFTGIDQQQAMETLREYVAGGGADGEEAAGLAAQLLMGYNGFMGGVAGAAGETGFATDLTGTILNMASIGSPTFDTALADSAYKKLNKLGKVAAAVKIGAVMLSTEKTDADTLGLYKDTAMLALSYAESAAWGLAASGLFIFDYTITSLFEQGLAMKMDKIDEVYVYFNDEYISKDRQGFQWTARSLKDWRQVLIDIAEANPNEADAKAAVEAEIERYARVFWTLNSADMGVIVSEMKEKNSKSSVTIPTPTEAEIKTLVDGYKAQLYERLYPVTQSVSVYMQRKAEAAYLAALNEVKAFFNQSITFNIVEDVPDGEKSQYDGYALRFAPLSENAVKESWRGTLKGAAGASTKFTLLGYVQAGCPKELQLFKPSDDPESDEPELTLGFKLSAPVTEVKLGGLPLEGLLGTYSATFTSEGETATYNFTFMYYEGQLVFMPEGKDFGTAFLLLPGPYEYDPSTATATCEAPSDALSFSTHVRFISEEGAVRFSSDNTVEDIKEGRTSTVYGEGIKTD
;
A
#
# COMPACT_ATOMS: atom_id res chain seq x y z
N MET A 1 -12.80 -51.73 -16.62
CA MET A 1 -11.38 -52.00 -16.90
C MET A 1 -11.03 -51.45 -18.28
N LYS A 2 -10.03 -50.55 -18.34
CA LYS A 2 -9.22 -50.07 -19.50
C LYS A 2 -9.98 -49.30 -20.61
N LYS A 3 -9.94 -47.96 -20.66
CA LYS A 3 -8.87 -47.05 -21.19
C LYS A 3 -8.55 -47.25 -22.69
N ILE A 4 -9.07 -46.37 -23.54
CA ILE A 4 -8.57 -45.99 -24.89
C ILE A 4 -8.94 -44.50 -25.04
N VAL A 5 -8.08 -43.55 -24.64
CA VAL A 5 -7.12 -42.79 -25.48
C VAL A 5 -7.80 -42.08 -26.66
N SER A 6 -8.19 -40.82 -26.44
CA SER A 6 -8.45 -39.84 -27.50
C SER A 6 -7.20 -39.00 -27.71
N ILE A 7 -6.69 -38.99 -28.93
CA ILE A 7 -5.51 -38.25 -29.38
C ILE A 7 -5.97 -36.83 -29.76
N LEU A 8 -5.41 -35.81 -29.09
CA LEU A 8 -5.47 -34.41 -29.53
C LEU A 8 -4.65 -34.26 -30.81
N LEU A 9 -5.28 -33.76 -31.87
CA LEU A 9 -4.62 -33.47 -33.14
C LEU A 9 -4.31 -31.96 -33.18
N VAL A 10 -3.07 -31.58 -32.83
CA VAL A 10 -2.56 -30.22 -33.00
C VAL A 10 -2.10 -30.08 -34.45
N ALA A 11 -2.86 -29.36 -35.27
CA ALA A 11 -2.46 -28.99 -36.61
C ALA A 11 -1.77 -27.62 -36.59
N VAL A 12 -0.44 -27.62 -36.54
CA VAL A 12 0.37 -26.42 -36.77
C VAL A 12 0.35 -26.10 -38.26
N LEU A 13 -0.36 -25.04 -38.66
CA LEU A 13 -0.31 -24.50 -40.02
C LEU A 13 0.71 -23.35 -40.06
N LEU A 14 1.92 -23.71 -40.47
CA LEU A 14 2.98 -22.78 -40.91
C LEU A 14 2.67 -22.26 -42.33
N LEU A 15 2.24 -21.01 -42.43
CA LEU A 15 2.34 -20.15 -43.61
C LEU A 15 2.57 -18.74 -43.04
N GLY A 16 3.64 -17.99 -43.33
CA GLY A 16 4.45 -17.91 -44.53
C GLY A 16 4.62 -16.42 -44.80
N SER A 17 5.79 -15.89 -44.46
CA SER A 17 6.18 -14.48 -44.51
C SER A 17 6.09 -13.85 -45.90
N LEU A 18 5.56 -12.62 -45.99
CA LEU A 18 5.86 -11.66 -47.05
C LEU A 18 5.89 -10.21 -46.51
N ALA A 19 7.06 -9.58 -46.71
CA ALA A 19 7.54 -8.19 -46.49
C ALA A 19 6.51 -7.05 -46.71
N GLY A 20 6.63 -5.82 -46.20
CA GLY A 20 7.71 -4.94 -45.67
C GLY A 20 7.06 -3.54 -45.47
N CYS A 21 7.55 -2.53 -44.74
CA CYS A 21 8.87 -1.94 -44.60
C CYS A 21 8.94 -1.06 -43.33
N GLY A 22 10.13 -0.96 -42.74
CA GLY A 22 10.68 0.33 -42.27
C GLY A 22 10.45 0.75 -40.83
N GLY A 23 11.37 0.39 -39.93
CA GLY A 23 11.60 1.10 -38.67
C GLY A 23 11.95 0.14 -37.52
N GLY A 24 13.24 0.07 -37.18
CA GLY A 24 13.90 -0.44 -35.95
C GLY A 24 13.15 -1.16 -34.83
N GLY A 25 12.14 -1.98 -35.11
CA GLY A 25 11.40 -2.77 -34.12
C GLY A 25 12.05 -4.14 -33.92
N GLY A 26 12.14 -4.59 -32.67
CA GLY A 26 12.58 -5.95 -32.36
C GLY A 26 11.73 -7.02 -33.06
N LYS A 27 12.22 -8.27 -33.05
CA LYS A 27 11.47 -9.40 -33.64
C LYS A 27 10.09 -9.49 -32.97
N SER A 28 9.04 -9.41 -33.78
CA SER A 28 7.65 -9.60 -33.37
C SER A 28 7.20 -11.02 -33.71
N ASP A 29 6.66 -11.72 -32.73
CA ASP A 29 5.92 -12.98 -32.91
C ASP A 29 4.43 -12.68 -32.95
N ALA A 30 3.67 -13.49 -33.70
CA ALA A 30 2.22 -13.35 -33.81
C ALA A 30 1.54 -14.72 -33.79
N ALA A 31 0.32 -14.77 -33.25
CA ALA A 31 -0.54 -15.94 -33.21
C ALA A 31 -2.02 -15.54 -33.28
N THR A 32 -2.88 -16.43 -33.74
CA THR A 32 -4.33 -16.24 -33.68
C THR A 32 -4.89 -17.04 -32.51
N LEU A 33 -5.65 -16.36 -31.65
CA LEU A 33 -6.35 -16.95 -30.51
C LEU A 33 -7.86 -16.95 -30.78
N SER A 34 -8.59 -17.90 -30.19
CA SER A 34 -10.04 -17.99 -30.28
C SER A 34 -10.66 -18.38 -28.94
N PRO A 35 -11.99 -18.30 -28.79
CA PRO A 35 -12.66 -18.80 -27.58
C PRO A 35 -12.40 -20.28 -27.27
N GLU A 36 -12.04 -21.09 -28.28
CA GLU A 36 -11.70 -22.52 -28.13
C GLU A 36 -10.20 -22.79 -28.00
N ALA A 37 -9.36 -21.78 -28.24
CA ALA A 37 -7.91 -21.84 -28.18
C ALA A 37 -7.36 -20.53 -27.60
N THR A 38 -7.42 -20.43 -26.28
CA THR A 38 -7.17 -19.22 -25.49
C THR A 38 -5.70 -19.00 -25.13
N GLY A 39 -4.86 -20.01 -25.36
CA GLY A 39 -3.44 -20.01 -24.96
C GLY A 39 -2.47 -20.29 -26.11
N VAL A 40 -1.29 -19.67 -26.04
CA VAL A 40 -0.20 -19.89 -27.00
C VAL A 40 1.18 -19.73 -26.36
N ALA A 41 2.13 -20.58 -26.78
CA ALA A 41 3.55 -20.40 -26.52
C ALA A 41 4.26 -19.94 -27.81
N LEU A 42 4.99 -18.84 -27.72
CA LEU A 42 5.64 -18.18 -28.84
C LEU A 42 7.11 -18.56 -28.95
N SER A 43 7.69 -18.33 -30.14
CA SER A 43 9.07 -18.73 -30.43
C SER A 43 10.14 -17.94 -29.66
N ASN A 44 9.77 -16.74 -29.18
CA ASN A 44 10.59 -15.90 -28.31
C ASN A 44 10.60 -16.34 -26.84
N GLY A 45 9.93 -17.44 -26.48
CA GLY A 45 9.85 -17.97 -25.11
C GLY A 45 8.75 -17.34 -24.26
N VAL A 46 7.98 -16.39 -24.81
CA VAL A 46 6.80 -15.83 -24.14
C VAL A 46 5.62 -16.80 -24.31
N SER A 47 4.79 -16.95 -23.28
CA SER A 47 3.47 -17.57 -23.43
C SER A 47 2.36 -16.69 -22.86
N VAL A 48 1.17 -16.85 -23.41
CA VAL A 48 -0.03 -16.07 -23.07
C VAL A 48 -1.18 -17.04 -22.89
N GLU A 49 -1.98 -16.83 -21.85
CA GLU A 49 -3.25 -17.54 -21.60
C GLU A 49 -4.33 -16.51 -21.28
N LEU A 50 -5.36 -16.41 -22.14
CA LEU A 50 -6.43 -15.43 -22.01
C LEU A 50 -7.57 -15.88 -21.08
N GLY A 51 -7.80 -17.18 -20.97
CA GLY A 51 -9.00 -17.73 -20.33
C GLY A 51 -10.28 -17.64 -21.19
N ASP A 52 -11.32 -18.34 -20.73
CA ASP A 52 -12.50 -18.70 -21.53
C ASP A 52 -13.43 -17.54 -21.90
N TYR A 53 -13.28 -16.37 -21.26
CA TYR A 53 -14.27 -15.28 -21.31
C TYR A 53 -13.77 -13.99 -21.93
N VAL A 54 -12.54 -13.93 -22.45
CA VAL A 54 -11.96 -12.71 -23.03
C VAL A 54 -12.43 -12.49 -24.48
N LEU A 55 -12.34 -13.51 -25.33
CA LEU A 55 -12.61 -13.37 -26.77
C LEU A 55 -14.05 -13.74 -27.14
N ASP A 56 -14.63 -12.98 -28.09
CA ASP A 56 -15.92 -13.32 -28.73
C ASP A 56 -15.72 -14.03 -30.10
N GLY A 57 -14.48 -14.08 -30.58
CA GLY A 57 -14.11 -14.67 -31.86
C GLY A 57 -12.59 -14.66 -32.07
N GLU A 58 -12.16 -15.14 -33.24
CA GLU A 58 -10.76 -15.19 -33.61
C GLU A 58 -10.12 -13.79 -33.60
N THR A 59 -9.03 -13.63 -32.86
CA THR A 59 -8.32 -12.36 -32.69
C THR A 59 -6.81 -12.58 -32.78
N GLU A 60 -6.09 -11.66 -33.42
CA GLU A 60 -4.63 -11.73 -33.57
C GLU A 60 -3.93 -11.19 -32.32
N LEU A 61 -3.04 -12.00 -31.73
CA LEU A 61 -2.08 -11.61 -30.71
C LEU A 61 -0.73 -11.30 -31.37
N THR A 62 -0.14 -10.17 -31.04
CA THR A 62 1.25 -9.83 -31.40
C THR A 62 2.07 -9.53 -30.16
N VAL A 63 3.30 -10.05 -30.12
CA VAL A 63 4.26 -9.82 -29.03
C VAL A 63 5.60 -9.37 -29.62
N ALA A 64 6.04 -8.16 -29.28
CA ALA A 64 7.29 -7.60 -29.79
C ALA A 64 8.31 -7.42 -28.65
N LYS A 65 9.46 -8.10 -28.76
CA LYS A 65 10.57 -7.89 -27.80
C LYS A 65 11.16 -6.49 -28.00
N GLN A 66 11.22 -5.71 -26.92
CA GLN A 66 11.76 -4.37 -26.90
C GLN A 66 13.29 -4.38 -26.71
N PRO A 67 13.99 -3.28 -27.08
CA PRO A 67 15.39 -3.10 -26.73
C PRO A 67 15.61 -3.22 -25.23
N VAL A 68 16.70 -3.88 -24.82
CA VAL A 68 17.08 -3.98 -23.41
C VAL A 68 17.48 -2.60 -22.89
N GLU A 69 16.88 -2.17 -21.79
CA GLU A 69 17.27 -0.95 -21.06
C GLU A 69 18.19 -1.38 -19.90
N GLU A 70 19.42 -0.85 -19.82
CA GLU A 70 20.37 -1.17 -18.75
C GLU A 70 21.07 0.11 -18.29
N ASN A 71 21.17 0.31 -16.97
CA ASN A 71 22.02 1.32 -16.37
C ASN A 71 22.86 0.67 -15.25
N LYS A 72 24.16 0.53 -15.49
CA LYS A 72 25.08 -0.14 -14.57
C LYS A 72 25.38 0.66 -13.31
N ASP A 73 25.33 2.00 -13.40
CA ASP A 73 25.59 2.90 -12.27
C ASP A 73 24.37 2.96 -11.33
N GLU A 74 23.16 2.89 -11.90
CA GLU A 74 21.90 2.81 -11.14
C GLU A 74 21.51 1.36 -10.79
N GLY A 75 22.23 0.38 -11.34
CA GLY A 75 22.13 -1.02 -10.95
C GLY A 75 20.90 -1.75 -11.47
N TYR A 76 20.34 -1.38 -12.62
CA TYR A 76 19.15 -2.03 -13.19
C TYR A 76 19.33 -2.50 -14.64
N LYS A 77 18.58 -3.56 -14.99
CA LYS A 77 18.39 -4.09 -16.35
C LYS A 77 16.91 -4.43 -16.55
N ILE A 78 16.37 -4.11 -17.72
CA ILE A 78 14.98 -4.32 -18.11
C ILE A 78 14.93 -5.07 -19.44
N GLU A 79 14.32 -6.25 -19.43
CA GLU A 79 13.96 -6.98 -20.64
C GLU A 79 12.45 -6.95 -20.84
N ALA A 80 11.99 -6.26 -21.89
CA ALA A 80 10.59 -5.94 -22.08
C ALA A 80 9.98 -6.52 -23.36
N TYR A 81 8.67 -6.74 -23.32
CA TYR A 81 7.85 -7.29 -24.39
C TYR A 81 6.56 -6.46 -24.49
N ASP A 82 6.23 -5.99 -25.69
CA ASP A 82 5.02 -5.24 -26.00
C ASP A 82 3.93 -6.20 -26.49
N PHE A 83 2.77 -6.21 -25.83
CA PHE A 83 1.67 -7.13 -26.09
C PHE A 83 0.48 -6.39 -26.70
N LYS A 84 -0.09 -6.93 -27.78
CA LYS A 84 -1.33 -6.41 -28.41
C LYS A 84 -2.24 -7.55 -28.83
N LEU A 85 -3.54 -7.38 -28.64
CA LEU A 85 -4.57 -8.35 -28.99
C LEU A 85 -5.68 -7.64 -29.77
N GLY A 86 -5.61 -7.69 -31.10
CA GLY A 86 -6.46 -6.86 -31.96
C GLY A 86 -6.38 -5.38 -31.58
N ASP A 87 -7.54 -4.75 -31.38
CA ASP A 87 -7.68 -3.36 -30.93
C ASP A 87 -7.95 -3.23 -29.41
N MET A 88 -7.80 -4.31 -28.65
CA MET A 88 -8.09 -4.32 -27.20
C MET A 88 -6.95 -3.70 -26.41
N THR A 89 -7.29 -2.88 -25.42
CA THR A 89 -6.35 -2.30 -24.44
C THR A 89 -6.71 -2.71 -23.01
N GLU A 90 -7.99 -2.70 -22.66
CA GLU A 90 -8.54 -3.23 -21.41
C GLU A 90 -9.26 -4.55 -21.68
N LEU A 91 -9.21 -5.46 -20.70
CA LEU A 91 -9.77 -6.81 -20.79
C LEU A 91 -10.83 -7.00 -19.71
N SER A 92 -11.86 -7.79 -20.04
CA SER A 92 -12.95 -8.13 -19.11
C SER A 92 -12.56 -9.21 -18.09
N ASP A 93 -11.33 -9.72 -18.15
CA ASP A 93 -10.78 -10.73 -17.26
C ASP A 93 -9.27 -10.53 -17.07
N PHE A 94 -8.72 -11.14 -16.01
CA PHE A 94 -7.28 -11.26 -15.85
C PHE A 94 -6.75 -12.34 -16.77
N ILE A 95 -5.73 -12.00 -17.53
CA ILE A 95 -4.95 -12.92 -18.37
C ILE A 95 -3.61 -13.23 -17.70
N THR A 96 -3.00 -14.33 -18.12
CA THR A 96 -1.68 -14.73 -17.66
C THR A 96 -0.65 -14.54 -18.77
N LEU A 97 0.40 -13.78 -18.49
CA LEU A 97 1.57 -13.64 -19.35
C LEU A 97 2.75 -14.34 -18.68
N ARG A 98 3.53 -15.12 -19.43
CA ARG A 98 4.79 -15.69 -18.94
C ARG A 98 5.92 -15.13 -19.75
N ILE A 99 6.85 -14.43 -19.10
CA ILE A 99 8.03 -13.86 -19.74
C ILE A 99 9.31 -14.46 -19.14
N PRO A 100 10.31 -14.82 -19.95
CA PRO A 100 11.57 -15.33 -19.44
C PRO A 100 12.40 -14.22 -18.80
N TYR A 101 13.19 -14.56 -17.77
CA TYR A 101 14.18 -13.67 -17.17
C TYR A 101 15.61 -14.22 -17.23
N ASP A 102 16.60 -13.34 -17.12
CA ASP A 102 18.02 -13.69 -17.18
C ASP A 102 18.57 -14.03 -15.79
N THR A 103 18.89 -15.30 -15.57
CA THR A 103 19.41 -15.80 -14.29
C THR A 103 20.82 -15.31 -13.99
N ALA A 104 21.59 -14.85 -14.99
CA ALA A 104 22.97 -14.39 -14.79
C ALA A 104 23.08 -13.08 -13.99
N TYR A 105 21.95 -12.38 -13.79
CA TYR A 105 21.88 -11.15 -13.01
C TYR A 105 21.54 -11.38 -11.54
N CYS A 106 21.29 -12.63 -11.14
CA CYS A 106 21.12 -13.04 -9.76
C CYS A 106 22.42 -13.59 -9.20
N GLU A 107 22.68 -13.38 -7.92
CA GLU A 107 23.86 -13.96 -7.28
C GLU A 107 23.74 -15.48 -7.21
N ASP A 108 24.87 -16.19 -7.30
CA ASP A 108 24.89 -17.66 -7.27
C ASP A 108 24.25 -18.18 -5.97
N GLY A 109 23.15 -18.93 -6.11
CA GLY A 109 22.40 -19.48 -4.97
C GLY A 109 21.40 -18.51 -4.33
N GLN A 110 21.27 -17.28 -4.83
CA GLN A 110 20.20 -16.37 -4.45
C GLN A 110 18.85 -16.88 -4.94
N ASP A 111 17.83 -16.75 -4.09
CA ASP A 111 16.45 -16.97 -4.48
C ASP A 111 16.05 -15.96 -5.60
N PRO A 112 15.66 -16.42 -6.80
CA PRO A 112 15.26 -15.53 -7.89
C PRO A 112 14.14 -14.55 -7.53
N ALA A 113 13.23 -14.92 -6.62
CA ALA A 113 12.18 -14.02 -6.13
C ALA A 113 12.71 -12.75 -5.44
N LYS A 114 13.99 -12.74 -5.07
CA LYS A 114 14.67 -11.58 -4.47
C LYS A 114 15.48 -10.75 -5.46
N CYS A 115 15.66 -11.23 -6.68
CA CYS A 115 16.57 -10.65 -7.68
C CYS A 115 15.82 -10.12 -8.90
N VAL A 116 14.69 -10.74 -9.27
CA VAL A 116 13.89 -10.36 -10.44
C VAL A 116 12.48 -9.95 -10.03
N GLY A 117 11.92 -8.95 -10.71
CA GLY A 117 10.52 -8.56 -10.58
C GLY A 117 9.88 -8.22 -11.93
N ALA A 118 8.56 -8.13 -11.98
CA ALA A 118 7.83 -7.70 -13.17
C ALA A 118 7.23 -6.30 -13.00
N LYS A 119 7.18 -5.54 -14.09
CA LYS A 119 6.47 -4.25 -14.19
C LYS A 119 5.80 -4.10 -15.54
N TYR A 120 4.85 -3.19 -15.62
CA TYR A 120 4.26 -2.75 -16.89
C TYR A 120 4.54 -1.27 -17.12
N LYS A 121 4.57 -0.86 -18.38
CA LYS A 121 4.75 0.54 -18.77
C LYS A 121 3.37 1.18 -18.86
N ASN A 122 3.08 2.14 -18.00
CA ASN A 122 1.85 2.90 -18.11
C ASN A 122 1.99 3.90 -19.26
N GLU A 123 1.21 3.73 -20.33
CA GLU A 123 1.30 4.59 -21.52
C GLU A 123 0.89 6.04 -21.25
N THR A 124 0.06 6.28 -20.22
CA THR A 124 -0.40 7.62 -19.85
C THR A 124 0.68 8.42 -19.12
N THR A 125 1.38 7.79 -18.18
CA THR A 125 2.44 8.44 -17.37
C THR A 125 3.82 8.31 -18.01
N GLY A 126 4.02 7.30 -18.85
CA GLY A 126 5.31 6.90 -19.39
C GLY A 126 6.21 6.16 -18.40
N GLU A 127 5.71 5.89 -17.19
CA GLU A 127 6.47 5.28 -16.09
C GLU A 127 6.27 3.76 -16.00
N TRP A 128 7.23 3.08 -15.39
CA TRP A 128 7.15 1.64 -15.11
C TRP A 128 6.50 1.39 -13.74
N GLU A 129 5.33 0.77 -13.76
CA GLU A 129 4.50 0.51 -12.58
C GLU A 129 4.54 -0.98 -12.19
N ASP A 130 4.44 -1.27 -10.90
CA ASP A 130 4.40 -2.65 -10.41
C ASP A 130 3.13 -3.37 -10.89
N VAL A 131 3.26 -4.64 -11.26
CA VAL A 131 2.17 -5.52 -11.71
C VAL A 131 2.12 -6.75 -10.82
N LEU A 132 0.98 -7.47 -10.79
CA LEU A 132 0.91 -8.77 -10.12
C LEU A 132 1.77 -9.79 -10.86
N PHE A 133 2.67 -10.45 -10.14
CA PHE A 133 3.47 -11.53 -10.71
C PHE A 133 3.87 -12.58 -9.68
N GLU A 134 4.20 -13.77 -10.18
CA GLU A 134 4.90 -14.86 -9.51
C GLU A 134 6.25 -15.13 -10.19
N VAL A 135 7.20 -15.66 -9.43
CA VAL A 135 8.50 -16.09 -9.97
C VAL A 135 8.53 -17.61 -10.05
N ASP A 136 8.52 -18.15 -11.27
CA ASP A 136 8.77 -19.56 -11.52
C ASP A 136 10.27 -19.79 -11.67
N ALA A 137 10.93 -20.08 -10.55
CA ALA A 137 12.35 -20.40 -10.52
C ALA A 137 12.71 -21.71 -11.22
N ALA A 138 11.76 -22.64 -11.40
CA ALA A 138 12.02 -23.90 -12.07
C ALA A 138 12.10 -23.72 -13.59
N SER A 139 11.23 -22.85 -14.13
CA SER A 139 11.15 -22.55 -15.57
C SER A 139 11.98 -21.32 -15.97
N ASN A 140 12.46 -20.52 -15.01
CA ASN A 140 13.08 -19.21 -15.21
C ASN A 140 12.14 -18.21 -15.88
N GLU A 141 10.89 -18.18 -15.44
CA GLU A 141 9.82 -17.32 -15.96
C GLU A 141 9.22 -16.44 -14.86
N LEU A 142 8.80 -15.23 -15.24
CA LEU A 142 7.87 -14.42 -14.48
C LEU A 142 6.46 -14.72 -14.99
N ILE A 143 5.55 -15.09 -14.09
CA ILE A 143 4.14 -15.30 -14.38
C ILE A 143 3.41 -14.02 -13.98
N ILE A 144 2.96 -13.23 -14.93
CA ILE A 144 2.30 -11.93 -14.72
C ILE A 144 0.80 -12.11 -14.89
N TYR A 145 0.02 -11.54 -13.96
CA TYR A 145 -1.44 -11.48 -14.04
C TYR A 145 -1.86 -10.03 -14.32
N THR A 146 -2.63 -9.82 -15.39
CA THR A 146 -3.02 -8.46 -15.83
C THR A 146 -4.40 -8.46 -16.47
N ASP A 147 -5.13 -7.35 -16.35
CA ASP A 147 -6.43 -7.07 -16.97
C ASP A 147 -6.31 -6.06 -18.13
N HIS A 148 -5.09 -5.72 -18.52
CA HIS A 148 -4.81 -4.79 -19.62
C HIS A 148 -3.59 -5.23 -20.42
N LEU A 149 -3.47 -4.68 -21.62
CA LEU A 149 -2.37 -4.91 -22.55
C LEU A 149 -1.48 -3.67 -22.61
N SER A 150 -0.18 -3.89 -22.52
CA SER A 150 0.86 -2.87 -22.58
C SER A 150 2.23 -3.54 -22.83
N THR A 151 3.30 -2.78 -22.67
CA THR A 151 4.66 -3.30 -22.52
C THR A 151 4.90 -3.77 -21.09
N PHE A 152 5.31 -5.04 -20.93
CA PHE A 152 5.71 -5.63 -19.65
C PHE A 152 7.20 -5.96 -19.66
N GLY A 153 7.87 -5.82 -18.53
CA GLY A 153 9.32 -6.04 -18.42
C GLY A 153 9.74 -6.77 -17.16
N ALA A 154 10.82 -7.55 -17.28
CA ALA A 154 11.56 -8.16 -16.18
C ALA A 154 12.64 -7.18 -15.67
N PHE A 155 12.64 -6.87 -14.38
CA PHE A 155 13.50 -5.90 -13.70
C PHE A 155 14.47 -6.59 -12.76
N HIS A 156 15.73 -6.14 -12.77
CA HIS A 156 16.77 -6.55 -11.82
C HIS A 156 17.23 -5.34 -10.96
N VAL A 157 17.60 -5.56 -9.69
CA VAL A 157 17.84 -4.49 -8.70
C VAL A 157 19.22 -4.57 -8.03
N LYS A 158 19.88 -3.42 -7.80
CA LYS A 158 21.07 -3.24 -6.93
C LYS A 158 21.02 -1.91 -6.14
N ASN A 159 21.81 -1.81 -5.05
CA ASN A 159 22.07 -0.66 -4.14
C ASN A 159 21.56 -0.76 -2.67
N GLU A 160 21.69 -1.92 -2.02
CA GLU A 160 21.35 -2.08 -0.58
C GLU A 160 22.38 -1.38 0.34
N GLY A 161 21.92 -0.82 1.48
CA GLY A 161 22.78 -0.27 2.56
C GLY A 161 23.24 1.19 2.43
N GLN A 162 22.88 1.90 1.35
CA GLN A 162 23.22 3.32 1.13
C GLN A 162 22.10 4.28 1.55
N ARG A 163 22.41 5.57 1.80
CA ARG A 163 21.39 6.59 2.20
C ARG A 163 20.27 6.82 1.19
N ASN A 164 20.49 6.43 -0.06
CA ASN A 164 19.55 6.55 -1.17
C ASN A 164 18.90 5.20 -1.54
N ALA A 165 19.00 4.18 -0.65
CA ALA A 165 18.36 2.89 -0.85
C ALA A 165 16.86 3.09 -1.15
N LYS A 166 16.34 2.38 -2.15
CA LYS A 166 14.95 2.47 -2.59
C LYS A 166 14.42 1.09 -2.94
N ILE A 167 13.15 0.85 -2.64
CA ILE A 167 12.42 -0.31 -3.18
C ILE A 167 12.11 -0.02 -4.64
N THR A 168 12.60 -0.84 -5.55
CA THR A 168 12.43 -0.66 -7.00
C THR A 168 11.30 -1.54 -7.54
N SER A 169 11.11 -2.74 -7.00
CA SER A 169 10.04 -3.69 -7.35
C SER A 169 9.40 -4.31 -6.10
N ILE A 170 8.15 -4.75 -6.23
CA ILE A 170 7.40 -5.42 -5.15
C ILE A 170 7.00 -6.81 -5.61
N TYR A 171 7.38 -7.84 -4.85
CA TYR A 171 6.83 -9.17 -5.01
C TYR A 171 5.63 -9.34 -4.07
N ALA A 172 4.40 -9.34 -4.62
CA ALA A 172 3.16 -9.34 -3.83
C ALA A 172 2.70 -10.76 -3.45
N ASP A 173 3.58 -11.55 -2.85
CA ASP A 173 3.28 -12.93 -2.45
C ASP A 173 2.52 -12.96 -1.13
N PHE A 174 1.27 -13.42 -1.18
CA PHE A 174 0.43 -13.60 0.00
C PHE A 174 0.45 -15.06 0.50
N THR A 175 1.00 -16.00 -0.26
CA THR A 175 0.91 -17.43 0.04
C THR A 175 1.69 -17.80 1.30
N GLY A 176 2.80 -17.11 1.55
CA GLY A 176 3.64 -17.27 2.74
C GLY A 176 3.03 -16.75 4.05
N ILE A 177 1.92 -15.99 3.99
CA ILE A 177 1.27 -15.45 5.19
C ILE A 177 0.70 -16.60 6.04
N ASP A 178 0.96 -16.57 7.35
CA ASP A 178 0.37 -17.54 8.28
C ASP A 178 -1.14 -17.32 8.43
N GLN A 179 -1.90 -18.41 8.34
CA GLN A 179 -3.35 -18.33 8.39
C GLN A 179 -3.85 -17.89 9.76
N GLN A 180 -3.28 -18.41 10.85
CA GLN A 180 -3.74 -18.09 12.21
C GLN A 180 -3.49 -16.60 12.52
N GLN A 181 -2.31 -16.09 12.14
CA GLN A 181 -1.99 -14.69 12.30
C GLN A 181 -2.91 -13.77 11.48
N ALA A 182 -3.22 -14.16 10.24
CA ALA A 182 -4.21 -13.45 9.43
C ALA A 182 -5.60 -13.45 10.11
N MET A 183 -6.00 -14.57 10.72
CA MET A 183 -7.25 -14.64 11.49
C MET A 183 -7.23 -13.73 12.73
N GLU A 184 -6.14 -13.72 13.48
CA GLU A 184 -5.97 -12.89 14.68
C GLU A 184 -6.01 -11.39 14.33
N THR A 185 -5.33 -10.99 13.26
CA THR A 185 -5.36 -9.63 12.72
C THR A 185 -6.79 -9.17 12.42
N LEU A 186 -7.56 -10.02 11.74
CA LEU A 186 -8.94 -9.66 11.41
C LEU A 186 -9.86 -9.68 12.64
N ARG A 187 -9.62 -10.56 13.63
CA ARG A 187 -10.36 -10.59 14.90
C ARG A 187 -10.15 -9.33 15.74
N GLU A 188 -8.91 -8.85 15.85
CA GLU A 188 -8.60 -7.61 16.56
C GLU A 188 -9.35 -6.44 15.93
N TYR A 189 -9.26 -6.32 14.60
CA TYR A 189 -9.95 -5.29 13.83
C TYR A 189 -11.47 -5.32 14.06
N VAL A 190 -12.06 -6.53 14.08
CA VAL A 190 -13.48 -6.75 14.38
C VAL A 190 -13.85 -6.31 15.80
N ALA A 191 -13.07 -6.74 16.79
CA ALA A 191 -13.32 -6.40 18.19
C ALA A 191 -13.17 -4.89 18.46
N GLY A 192 -12.27 -4.22 17.72
CA GLY A 192 -12.04 -2.78 17.78
C GLY A 192 -13.07 -1.93 17.01
N GLY A 193 -14.06 -2.55 16.36
CA GLY A 193 -15.08 -1.82 15.58
C GLY A 193 -14.52 -1.15 14.32
N GLY A 194 -13.46 -1.72 13.73
CA GLY A 194 -12.81 -1.17 12.54
C GLY A 194 -11.69 -0.17 12.83
N ALA A 195 -11.30 0.01 14.10
CA ALA A 195 -10.13 0.79 14.44
C ALA A 195 -8.83 0.10 13.98
N ASP A 196 -7.81 0.90 13.71
CA ASP A 196 -6.43 0.41 13.58
C ASP A 196 -6.00 -0.35 14.84
N GLY A 197 -5.13 -1.35 14.66
CA GLY A 197 -4.74 -2.31 15.69
C GLY A 197 -3.27 -2.71 15.60
N GLU A 198 -2.76 -3.33 16.67
CA GLU A 198 -1.36 -3.73 16.75
C GLU A 198 -1.06 -4.96 15.88
N GLU A 199 -2.02 -5.88 15.74
CA GLU A 199 -1.85 -7.10 14.95
C GLU A 199 -1.69 -6.80 13.46
N ALA A 200 -2.47 -5.83 12.95
CA ALA A 200 -2.36 -5.40 11.56
C ALA A 200 -1.02 -4.72 11.27
N ALA A 201 -0.58 -3.80 12.14
CA ALA A 201 0.74 -3.19 12.01
C ALA A 201 1.88 -4.23 12.12
N GLY A 202 1.72 -5.22 13.02
CA GLY A 202 2.63 -6.36 13.21
C GLY A 202 2.77 -7.22 11.97
N LEU A 203 1.64 -7.65 11.39
CA LEU A 203 1.63 -8.44 10.16
C LEU A 203 2.28 -7.67 9.00
N ALA A 204 1.96 -6.39 8.84
CA ALA A 204 2.60 -5.55 7.82
C ALA A 204 4.12 -5.44 8.01
N ALA A 205 4.60 -5.22 9.23
CA ALA A 205 6.03 -5.15 9.51
C ALA A 205 6.75 -6.45 9.13
N GLN A 206 6.15 -7.61 9.41
CA GLN A 206 6.69 -8.92 9.03
C GLN A 206 6.71 -9.14 7.51
N LEU A 207 5.66 -8.70 6.80
CA LEU A 207 5.58 -8.80 5.33
C LEU A 207 6.69 -8.02 4.63
N LEU A 208 7.03 -6.84 5.14
CA LEU A 208 8.11 -6.01 4.62
C LEU A 208 9.49 -6.67 4.82
N MET A 209 9.64 -7.48 5.87
CA MET A 209 10.91 -8.12 6.22
C MET A 209 11.13 -9.47 5.56
N GLY A 210 10.11 -10.32 5.56
CA GLY A 210 10.24 -11.75 5.25
C GLY A 210 9.75 -12.15 3.85
N TYR A 211 8.52 -11.77 3.50
CA TYR A 211 7.77 -12.44 2.43
C TYR A 211 7.83 -11.75 1.07
N ASN A 212 7.83 -10.41 1.02
CA ASN A 212 7.69 -9.68 -0.23
C ASN A 212 9.00 -9.11 -0.80
N GLY A 213 10.15 -9.51 -0.24
CA GLY A 213 11.47 -9.04 -0.68
C GLY A 213 11.76 -7.56 -0.43
N PHE A 214 10.86 -6.82 0.23
CA PHE A 214 10.93 -5.36 0.39
C PHE A 214 12.18 -4.90 1.17
N MET A 215 12.57 -5.64 2.21
CA MET A 215 13.81 -5.44 2.98
C MET A 215 14.61 -6.75 3.14
N GLY A 216 14.32 -7.77 2.33
CA GLY A 216 14.83 -9.14 2.49
C GLY A 216 16.31 -9.35 2.15
N GLY A 217 16.92 -8.47 1.35
CA GLY A 217 18.37 -8.52 1.09
C GLY A 217 19.22 -8.12 2.30
N VAL A 218 18.63 -7.35 3.23
CA VAL A 218 19.29 -6.93 4.48
C VAL A 218 19.47 -8.11 5.46
N ALA A 219 18.64 -9.14 5.38
CA ALA A 219 18.78 -10.37 6.19
C ALA A 219 19.77 -11.39 5.58
N GLY A 220 19.98 -11.35 4.25
CA GLY A 220 20.84 -12.28 3.52
C GLY A 220 22.33 -11.99 3.69
N ALA A 221 22.73 -10.72 3.81
CA ALA A 221 24.13 -10.32 3.96
C ALA A 221 24.70 -10.63 5.37
N ALA A 222 23.86 -10.68 6.40
CA ALA A 222 24.29 -10.82 7.79
C ALA A 222 24.11 -12.23 8.38
N GLY A 223 23.33 -13.13 7.77
CA GLY A 223 23.14 -14.49 8.29
C GLY A 223 22.53 -14.61 9.70
N GLU A 224 22.10 -13.50 10.29
CA GLU A 224 21.66 -13.44 11.68
C GLU A 224 20.15 -13.17 11.79
N THR A 225 19.43 -14.16 12.30
CA THR A 225 18.01 -14.09 12.67
C THR A 225 17.70 -12.95 13.66
N GLY A 226 18.69 -12.42 14.38
CA GLY A 226 18.55 -11.31 15.33
C GLY A 226 18.31 -9.95 14.68
N PHE A 227 18.81 -9.70 13.47
CA PHE A 227 18.64 -8.42 12.78
C PHE A 227 17.24 -8.27 12.17
N ALA A 228 16.69 -9.35 11.62
CA ALA A 228 15.32 -9.34 11.08
C ALA A 228 14.27 -9.02 12.17
N THR A 229 14.52 -9.48 13.41
CA THR A 229 13.70 -9.13 14.58
C THR A 229 13.87 -7.68 15.01
N ASP A 230 15.08 -7.12 14.94
CA ASP A 230 15.37 -5.72 15.33
C ASP A 230 14.75 -4.71 14.35
N LEU A 231 14.74 -5.03 13.05
CA LEU A 231 14.15 -4.17 12.02
C LEU A 231 12.61 -4.22 12.02
N THR A 232 12.01 -5.39 12.32
CA THR A 232 10.56 -5.49 12.58
C THR A 232 10.19 -4.61 13.78
N GLY A 233 10.95 -4.70 14.88
CA GLY A 233 10.77 -3.82 16.04
C GLY A 233 10.96 -2.33 15.70
N THR A 234 11.89 -2.01 14.81
CA THR A 234 12.13 -0.65 14.33
C THR A 234 10.94 -0.09 13.54
N ILE A 235 10.36 -0.89 12.64
CA ILE A 235 9.15 -0.52 11.88
C ILE A 235 7.97 -0.29 12.84
N LEU A 236 7.79 -1.17 13.83
CA LEU A 236 6.75 -1.00 14.85
C LEU A 236 6.98 0.25 15.72
N ASN A 237 8.23 0.53 16.10
CA ASN A 237 8.59 1.75 16.84
C ASN A 237 8.40 3.03 16.03
N MET A 238 8.47 2.96 14.69
CA MET A 238 8.09 4.08 13.82
C MET A 238 6.59 4.33 13.88
N ALA A 239 5.81 3.25 13.88
CA ALA A 239 4.35 3.29 13.91
C ALA A 239 3.77 3.51 15.32
N SER A 240 4.59 3.74 16.35
CA SER A 240 4.12 3.91 17.72
C SER A 240 3.88 5.38 18.07
N ILE A 241 2.79 5.62 18.82
CA ILE A 241 2.47 6.95 19.36
C ILE A 241 3.54 7.34 20.38
N GLY A 242 4.10 8.54 20.24
CA GLY A 242 5.13 9.06 21.15
C GLY A 242 6.55 8.58 20.84
N SER A 243 6.80 8.10 19.62
CA SER A 243 8.15 7.70 19.18
C SER A 243 9.20 8.77 19.53
N PRO A 244 10.32 8.39 20.17
CA PRO A 244 11.40 9.34 20.49
C PRO A 244 12.20 9.73 19.23
N THR A 245 12.09 8.96 18.15
CA THR A 245 12.92 9.09 16.94
C THR A 245 12.20 9.78 15.79
N PHE A 246 10.88 9.62 15.68
CA PHE A 246 10.08 10.18 14.59
C PHE A 246 9.13 11.25 15.14
N ASP A 247 8.84 12.26 14.31
CA ASP A 247 7.76 13.18 14.64
C ASP A 247 6.38 12.48 14.62
N THR A 248 5.39 13.12 15.24
CA THR A 248 4.05 12.54 15.38
C THR A 248 3.35 12.33 14.04
N ALA A 249 3.59 13.20 13.04
CA ALA A 249 2.90 13.13 11.75
C ALA A 249 3.44 11.99 10.87
N LEU A 250 4.76 11.80 10.85
CA LEU A 250 5.44 10.72 10.17
C LEU A 250 5.11 9.38 10.82
N ALA A 251 5.07 9.32 12.16
CA ALA A 251 4.66 8.13 12.91
C ALA A 251 3.20 7.74 12.64
N ASP A 252 2.27 8.71 12.67
CA ASP A 252 0.86 8.48 12.34
C ASP A 252 0.67 8.02 10.88
N SER A 253 1.44 8.60 9.95
CA SER A 253 1.44 8.16 8.55
C SER A 253 1.93 6.72 8.39
N ALA A 254 3.02 6.35 9.07
CA ALA A 254 3.53 4.98 9.09
C ALA A 254 2.49 4.02 9.67
N TYR A 255 1.90 4.35 10.83
CA TYR A 255 0.90 3.53 11.51
C TYR A 255 -0.30 3.22 10.62
N LYS A 256 -0.87 4.24 9.97
CA LYS A 256 -2.03 4.07 9.07
C LYS A 256 -1.70 3.22 7.85
N LYS A 257 -0.54 3.43 7.23
CA LYS A 257 -0.12 2.68 6.03
C LYS A 257 0.17 1.22 6.34
N LEU A 258 0.85 0.94 7.46
CA LEU A 258 1.11 -0.42 7.91
C LEU A 258 -0.19 -1.12 8.32
N ASN A 259 -1.08 -0.45 9.06
CA ASN A 259 -2.39 -1.01 9.40
C ASN A 259 -3.19 -1.38 8.17
N LYS A 260 -3.25 -0.48 7.18
CA LYS A 260 -3.86 -0.78 5.89
C LYS A 260 -3.23 -2.02 5.29
N LEU A 261 -1.91 -2.05 5.07
CA LEU A 261 -1.21 -3.20 4.48
C LEU A 261 -1.49 -4.52 5.21
N GLY A 262 -1.47 -4.54 6.54
CA GLY A 262 -1.71 -5.75 7.32
C GLY A 262 -3.14 -6.27 7.19
N LYS A 263 -4.14 -5.39 7.32
CA LYS A 263 -5.56 -5.74 7.12
C LYS A 263 -5.79 -6.33 5.73
N VAL A 264 -5.23 -5.66 4.74
CA VAL A 264 -5.28 -6.03 3.34
C VAL A 264 -4.68 -7.43 3.13
N ALA A 265 -3.45 -7.65 3.58
CA ALA A 265 -2.76 -8.92 3.42
C ALA A 265 -3.48 -10.09 4.11
N ALA A 266 -3.99 -9.86 5.33
CA ALA A 266 -4.76 -10.86 6.07
C ALA A 266 -6.01 -11.29 5.29
N ALA A 267 -6.75 -10.35 4.73
CA ALA A 267 -7.98 -10.68 4.01
C ALA A 267 -7.72 -11.35 2.64
N VAL A 268 -6.65 -10.99 1.89
CA VAL A 268 -6.26 -11.77 0.69
C VAL A 268 -5.93 -13.21 1.06
N LYS A 269 -5.14 -13.42 2.13
CA LYS A 269 -4.74 -14.76 2.58
C LYS A 269 -5.94 -15.61 2.95
N ILE A 270 -6.85 -15.09 3.76
CA ILE A 270 -8.05 -15.82 4.18
C ILE A 270 -8.96 -16.09 2.98
N GLY A 271 -9.09 -15.13 2.07
CA GLY A 271 -9.80 -15.33 0.81
C GLY A 271 -9.28 -16.54 0.01
N ALA A 272 -7.98 -16.58 -0.24
CA ALA A 272 -7.38 -17.69 -0.97
C ALA A 272 -7.59 -19.06 -0.29
N VAL A 273 -7.53 -19.12 1.05
CA VAL A 273 -7.82 -20.34 1.80
C VAL A 273 -9.26 -20.82 1.55
N MET A 274 -10.25 -19.92 1.48
CA MET A 274 -11.65 -20.28 1.19
C MET A 274 -11.81 -20.94 -0.18
N LEU A 275 -11.14 -20.42 -1.20
CA LEU A 275 -11.23 -20.97 -2.55
C LEU A 275 -10.53 -22.33 -2.73
N SER A 276 -9.68 -22.74 -1.79
CA SER A 276 -8.88 -23.96 -1.91
C SER A 276 -9.64 -25.28 -1.64
N THR A 277 -10.93 -25.23 -1.29
CA THR A 277 -11.86 -26.38 -1.16
C THR A 277 -11.52 -27.47 -0.13
N GLU A 278 -10.40 -27.40 0.59
CA GLU A 278 -10.15 -28.31 1.72
C GLU A 278 -10.96 -27.85 2.95
N LYS A 279 -12.12 -28.48 3.13
CA LYS A 279 -13.05 -28.37 4.29
C LYS A 279 -12.50 -27.58 5.48
N THR A 280 -12.69 -26.26 5.44
CA THR A 280 -12.60 -25.42 6.62
C THR A 280 -13.74 -25.81 7.55
N ASP A 281 -13.45 -26.01 8.83
CA ASP A 281 -14.47 -26.39 9.80
C ASP A 281 -15.51 -25.27 10.01
N ALA A 282 -16.68 -25.63 10.54
CA ALA A 282 -17.82 -24.72 10.69
C ALA A 282 -17.55 -23.54 11.62
N ASP A 283 -16.66 -23.70 12.60
CA ASP A 283 -16.26 -22.65 13.53
C ASP A 283 -15.37 -21.61 12.84
N THR A 284 -14.48 -22.07 11.95
CA THR A 284 -13.67 -21.20 11.10
C THR A 284 -14.58 -20.45 10.12
N LEU A 285 -15.55 -21.13 9.47
CA LEU A 285 -16.57 -20.52 8.60
C LEU A 285 -17.45 -19.46 9.29
N GLY A 286 -17.89 -19.71 10.53
CA GLY A 286 -18.77 -18.82 11.29
C GLY A 286 -18.08 -17.53 11.73
N LEU A 287 -16.87 -17.65 12.27
CA LEU A 287 -16.06 -16.48 12.64
C LEU A 287 -15.64 -15.66 11.41
N TYR A 288 -15.47 -16.30 10.24
CA TYR A 288 -15.21 -15.62 8.98
C TYR A 288 -16.39 -14.86 8.41
N LYS A 289 -17.61 -15.41 8.49
CA LYS A 289 -18.82 -14.70 8.05
C LYS A 289 -18.98 -13.39 8.82
N ASP A 290 -18.78 -13.42 10.13
CA ASP A 290 -18.88 -12.23 10.99
C ASP A 290 -17.73 -11.24 10.75
N THR A 291 -16.53 -11.76 10.47
CA THR A 291 -15.30 -10.96 10.23
C THR A 291 -15.28 -10.29 8.85
N ALA A 292 -15.64 -11.04 7.80
CA ALA A 292 -15.79 -10.50 6.45
C ALA A 292 -16.94 -9.48 6.41
N MET A 293 -18.11 -9.79 6.98
CA MET A 293 -19.23 -8.84 7.02
C MET A 293 -18.90 -7.52 7.73
N LEU A 294 -18.07 -7.54 8.78
CA LEU A 294 -17.66 -6.33 9.48
C LEU A 294 -16.49 -5.59 8.81
N ALA A 295 -15.56 -6.32 8.17
CA ALA A 295 -14.51 -5.73 7.34
C ALA A 295 -15.11 -5.01 6.12
N LEU A 296 -16.19 -5.56 5.57
CA LEU A 296 -16.97 -5.00 4.45
C LEU A 296 -17.80 -3.77 4.86
N SER A 297 -18.26 -3.67 6.11
CA SER A 297 -19.06 -2.52 6.56
C SER A 297 -18.23 -1.24 6.79
N TYR A 298 -16.90 -1.34 6.82
CA TYR A 298 -16.00 -0.21 7.09
C TYR A 298 -14.76 -0.17 6.18
N ALA A 299 -14.79 -0.87 5.04
CA ALA A 299 -13.70 -0.81 4.06
C ALA A 299 -13.54 0.63 3.54
N GLU A 300 -12.57 1.37 4.08
CA GLU A 300 -12.22 2.75 3.68
C GLU A 300 -11.84 2.86 2.18
N SER A 301 -11.72 1.75 1.47
CA SER A 301 -11.61 1.73 0.01
C SER A 301 -12.57 0.70 -0.60
N ALA A 302 -13.35 1.14 -1.59
CA ALA A 302 -14.31 0.32 -2.31
C ALA A 302 -13.68 -0.99 -2.83
N ALA A 303 -12.43 -0.96 -3.32
CA ALA A 303 -11.69 -2.13 -3.80
C ALA A 303 -11.62 -3.30 -2.80
N TRP A 304 -11.53 -3.00 -1.50
CA TRP A 304 -11.47 -3.99 -0.41
C TRP A 304 -12.82 -4.64 -0.13
N GLY A 305 -13.87 -3.82 -0.16
CA GLY A 305 -15.26 -4.26 -0.11
C GLY A 305 -15.56 -5.29 -1.21
N LEU A 306 -15.10 -5.01 -2.42
CA LEU A 306 -15.42 -5.76 -3.63
C LEU A 306 -14.74 -7.14 -3.69
N ALA A 307 -13.47 -7.22 -3.28
CA ALA A 307 -12.70 -8.44 -3.40
C ALA A 307 -13.05 -9.48 -2.31
N ALA A 308 -13.28 -9.02 -1.08
CA ALA A 308 -13.72 -9.87 0.03
C ALA A 308 -15.19 -10.29 -0.09
N SER A 309 -16.06 -9.43 -0.66
CA SER A 309 -17.47 -9.79 -0.90
C SER A 309 -17.59 -10.81 -2.03
N GLY A 310 -16.89 -10.59 -3.15
CA GLY A 310 -16.92 -11.47 -4.32
C GLY A 310 -16.59 -12.92 -3.97
N LEU A 311 -15.48 -13.15 -3.26
CA LEU A 311 -15.10 -14.50 -2.83
C LEU A 311 -16.16 -15.24 -2.01
N PHE A 312 -16.85 -14.51 -1.13
CA PHE A 312 -17.82 -15.07 -0.19
C PHE A 312 -19.21 -15.26 -0.82
N ILE A 313 -19.62 -14.34 -1.70
CA ILE A 313 -20.89 -14.40 -2.43
C ILE A 313 -20.95 -15.67 -3.28
N PHE A 314 -19.86 -16.04 -3.98
CA PHE A 314 -19.87 -17.15 -4.92
C PHE A 314 -19.76 -18.55 -4.28
N ASP A 315 -19.15 -18.70 -3.11
CA ASP A 315 -19.10 -20.02 -2.43
C ASP A 315 -20.42 -20.34 -1.68
N TYR A 316 -20.94 -19.42 -0.87
CA TYR A 316 -22.11 -19.69 -0.01
C TYR A 316 -23.45 -19.55 -0.74
N THR A 317 -23.63 -18.51 -1.55
CA THR A 317 -24.90 -18.26 -2.24
C THR A 317 -25.17 -19.32 -3.28
N ILE A 318 -24.16 -19.70 -4.06
CA ILE A 318 -24.34 -20.66 -5.14
C ILE A 318 -24.33 -22.10 -4.63
N THR A 319 -23.47 -22.51 -3.69
CA THR A 319 -23.55 -23.85 -3.08
C THR A 319 -24.93 -24.09 -2.42
N SER A 320 -25.48 -23.09 -1.72
CA SER A 320 -26.82 -23.19 -1.13
C SER A 320 -27.95 -23.19 -2.18
N LEU A 321 -27.80 -22.48 -3.30
CA LEU A 321 -28.73 -22.52 -4.43
C LEU A 321 -28.64 -23.84 -5.23
N PHE A 322 -27.46 -24.45 -5.33
CA PHE A 322 -27.22 -25.77 -5.92
C PHE A 322 -27.85 -26.89 -5.09
N GLU A 323 -27.63 -26.88 -3.77
CA GLU A 323 -28.20 -27.86 -2.85
C GLU A 323 -29.75 -27.82 -2.85
N GLN A 324 -30.34 -26.63 -3.04
CA GLN A 324 -31.78 -26.44 -3.13
C GLN A 324 -32.35 -26.70 -4.55
N GLY A 325 -31.56 -26.46 -5.60
CA GLY A 325 -31.96 -26.59 -7.01
C GLY A 325 -31.96 -28.03 -7.56
N LEU A 326 -31.24 -28.96 -6.94
CA LEU A 326 -31.10 -30.34 -7.41
C LEU A 326 -32.38 -31.22 -7.29
N ALA A 327 -33.47 -30.70 -6.71
CA ALA A 327 -34.69 -31.46 -6.47
C ALA A 327 -35.73 -31.45 -7.61
N MET A 328 -35.65 -30.55 -8.59
CA MET A 328 -36.64 -30.45 -9.68
C MET A 328 -36.03 -30.79 -11.05
N LYS A 329 -36.07 -32.08 -11.42
CA LYS A 329 -35.67 -32.51 -12.77
C LYS A 329 -36.79 -32.32 -13.82
N MET A 330 -36.48 -31.45 -14.79
CA MET A 330 -36.56 -31.55 -16.27
C MET A 330 -37.78 -32.13 -17.02
N ASP A 331 -38.74 -32.84 -16.43
CA ASP A 331 -39.78 -33.50 -17.25
C ASP A 331 -40.83 -32.55 -17.85
N LYS A 332 -40.75 -31.23 -17.57
CA LYS A 332 -41.82 -30.28 -17.87
C LYS A 332 -41.40 -28.95 -18.49
N ILE A 333 -40.12 -28.73 -18.80
CA ILE A 333 -39.72 -27.44 -19.37
C ILE A 333 -40.14 -27.38 -20.83
N ASP A 334 -41.01 -26.43 -21.18
CA ASP A 334 -41.45 -26.21 -22.56
C ASP A 334 -40.26 -25.81 -23.45
N GLU A 335 -40.11 -26.46 -24.61
CA GLU A 335 -38.99 -26.23 -25.53
C GLU A 335 -38.90 -24.77 -26.00
N VAL A 336 -40.04 -24.05 -26.11
CA VAL A 336 -40.08 -22.63 -26.48
C VAL A 336 -39.47 -21.76 -25.40
N TYR A 337 -39.77 -22.09 -24.14
CA TYR A 337 -39.33 -21.31 -23.00
C TYR A 337 -37.82 -21.44 -22.79
N VAL A 338 -37.26 -22.65 -22.98
CA VAL A 338 -35.79 -22.84 -22.99
C VAL A 338 -35.16 -22.09 -24.16
N TYR A 339 -35.67 -22.29 -25.38
CA TYR A 339 -35.15 -21.62 -26.56
C TYR A 339 -35.12 -20.09 -26.40
N PHE A 340 -36.18 -19.50 -25.84
CA PHE A 340 -36.24 -18.07 -25.58
C PHE A 340 -35.12 -17.58 -24.65
N ASN A 341 -34.90 -18.29 -23.54
CA ASN A 341 -33.94 -17.85 -22.53
C ASN A 341 -32.48 -18.20 -22.86
N ASP A 342 -32.26 -19.22 -23.70
CA ASP A 342 -30.93 -19.78 -23.92
C ASP A 342 -30.37 -19.51 -25.33
N GLU A 343 -31.23 -19.26 -26.33
CA GLU A 343 -30.79 -19.17 -27.74
C GLU A 343 -31.40 -18.02 -28.55
N TYR A 344 -32.52 -17.43 -28.09
CA TYR A 344 -33.27 -16.46 -28.89
C TYR A 344 -32.57 -15.10 -28.96
N ILE A 345 -32.45 -14.58 -30.19
CA ILE A 345 -31.88 -13.27 -30.48
C ILE A 345 -32.84 -12.55 -31.43
N SER A 346 -33.49 -11.49 -30.96
CA SER A 346 -34.34 -10.66 -31.80
C SER A 346 -33.46 -9.80 -32.73
N LYS A 347 -33.64 -9.92 -34.04
CA LYS A 347 -32.97 -9.04 -35.03
C LYS A 347 -33.93 -7.95 -35.50
N ASP A 348 -33.52 -6.68 -35.35
CA ASP A 348 -34.10 -5.50 -36.01
C ASP A 348 -35.63 -5.35 -35.90
N ARG A 349 -36.20 -5.53 -34.70
CA ARG A 349 -37.65 -5.38 -34.47
C ARG A 349 -38.03 -4.07 -33.78
N GLN A 350 -39.12 -3.47 -34.26
CA GLN A 350 -39.84 -2.43 -33.54
C GLN A 350 -40.77 -3.06 -32.49
N GLY A 351 -40.58 -2.74 -31.21
CA GLY A 351 -41.48 -3.16 -30.12
C GLY A 351 -40.76 -3.87 -28.97
N PHE A 352 -40.22 -5.06 -29.21
CA PHE A 352 -39.51 -5.87 -28.21
C PHE A 352 -38.18 -6.37 -28.75
N GLN A 353 -37.09 -6.08 -28.03
CA GLN A 353 -35.74 -6.57 -28.32
C GLN A 353 -35.25 -7.44 -27.16
N TRP A 354 -34.70 -8.60 -27.50
CA TRP A 354 -34.17 -9.57 -26.55
C TRP A 354 -33.02 -10.35 -27.15
N THR A 355 -31.96 -10.50 -26.37
CA THR A 355 -30.83 -11.35 -26.68
C THR A 355 -30.63 -12.26 -25.48
N ALA A 356 -30.77 -13.57 -25.70
CA ALA A 356 -30.45 -14.57 -24.70
C ALA A 356 -28.99 -14.42 -24.28
N ARG A 357 -28.75 -14.38 -22.97
CA ARG A 357 -27.41 -14.20 -22.41
C ARG A 357 -26.57 -15.46 -22.59
N SER A 358 -25.38 -15.27 -23.16
CA SER A 358 -24.29 -16.23 -23.14
C SER A 358 -23.75 -16.42 -21.72
N LEU A 359 -22.87 -17.41 -21.52
CA LEU A 359 -22.16 -17.57 -20.24
C LEU A 359 -21.25 -16.37 -19.94
N LYS A 360 -20.67 -15.75 -20.97
CA LYS A 360 -19.86 -14.53 -20.84
C LYS A 360 -20.71 -13.35 -20.37
N ASP A 361 -21.91 -13.17 -20.91
CA ASP A 361 -22.85 -12.13 -20.45
C ASP A 361 -23.27 -12.34 -19.01
N TRP A 362 -23.57 -13.60 -18.63
CA TRP A 362 -23.89 -13.93 -17.25
C TRP A 362 -22.71 -13.72 -16.30
N ARG A 363 -21.49 -14.01 -16.73
CA ARG A 363 -20.27 -13.73 -15.96
C ARG A 363 -20.18 -12.25 -15.63
N GLN A 364 -20.37 -11.38 -16.62
CA GLN A 364 -20.31 -9.93 -16.42
C GLN A 364 -21.42 -9.46 -15.47
N VAL A 365 -22.66 -9.94 -15.65
CA VAL A 365 -23.77 -9.61 -14.73
C VAL A 365 -23.45 -9.99 -13.29
N LEU A 366 -22.85 -11.16 -13.08
CA LEU A 366 -22.48 -11.63 -11.75
C LEU A 366 -21.32 -10.82 -11.15
N ILE A 367 -20.34 -10.40 -11.97
CA ILE A 367 -19.30 -9.44 -11.57
C ILE A 367 -19.93 -8.11 -11.17
N ASP A 368 -20.77 -7.53 -12.03
CA ASP A 368 -21.42 -6.23 -11.80
C ASP A 368 -22.26 -6.25 -10.52
N ILE A 369 -22.98 -7.35 -10.25
CA ILE A 369 -23.75 -7.52 -9.02
C ILE A 369 -22.83 -7.60 -7.80
N ALA A 370 -21.79 -8.44 -7.86
CA ALA A 370 -20.83 -8.56 -6.76
C ALA A 370 -20.11 -7.23 -6.49
N GLU A 371 -19.87 -6.44 -7.53
CA GLU A 371 -19.26 -5.14 -7.41
C GLU A 371 -20.22 -4.06 -6.88
N ALA A 372 -21.48 -4.09 -7.29
CA ALA A 372 -22.47 -3.15 -6.78
C ALA A 372 -22.90 -3.46 -5.33
N ASN A 373 -22.71 -4.71 -4.87
CA ASN A 373 -23.23 -5.20 -3.60
C ASN A 373 -22.09 -5.81 -2.76
N PRO A 374 -21.39 -4.99 -1.95
CA PRO A 374 -20.26 -5.44 -1.15
C PRO A 374 -20.66 -6.30 0.06
N ASN A 375 -21.94 -6.60 0.27
CA ASN A 375 -22.38 -7.49 1.34
C ASN A 375 -23.11 -8.74 0.80
N GLU A 376 -22.96 -9.86 1.50
CA GLU A 376 -23.49 -11.17 1.08
C GLU A 376 -25.00 -11.16 0.88
N ALA A 377 -25.74 -10.57 1.82
CA ALA A 377 -27.21 -10.62 1.82
C ALA A 377 -27.79 -9.85 0.63
N ASP A 378 -27.28 -8.65 0.36
CA ASP A 378 -27.73 -7.80 -0.74
C ASP A 378 -27.24 -8.34 -2.08
N ALA A 379 -26.01 -8.84 -2.16
CA ALA A 379 -25.52 -9.48 -3.38
C ALA A 379 -26.30 -10.75 -3.71
N LYS A 380 -26.57 -11.60 -2.71
CA LYS A 380 -27.43 -12.78 -2.86
C LYS A 380 -28.82 -12.38 -3.32
N ALA A 381 -29.44 -11.40 -2.66
CA ALA A 381 -30.75 -10.89 -3.05
C ALA A 381 -30.74 -10.32 -4.47
N ALA A 382 -29.68 -9.62 -4.88
CA ALA A 382 -29.51 -9.07 -6.21
C ALA A 382 -29.33 -10.17 -7.28
N VAL A 383 -28.53 -11.22 -7.01
CA VAL A 383 -28.39 -12.39 -7.89
C VAL A 383 -29.73 -13.10 -8.04
N GLU A 384 -30.41 -13.40 -6.93
CA GLU A 384 -31.72 -14.06 -6.93
C GLU A 384 -32.78 -13.22 -7.67
N ALA A 385 -32.79 -11.91 -7.46
CA ALA A 385 -33.70 -10.98 -8.13
C ALA A 385 -33.42 -10.89 -9.63
N GLU A 386 -32.15 -10.87 -10.05
CA GLU A 386 -31.80 -10.80 -11.46
C GLU A 386 -32.13 -12.09 -12.21
N ILE A 387 -31.88 -13.24 -11.57
CA ILE A 387 -32.25 -14.55 -12.11
C ILE A 387 -33.78 -14.69 -12.19
N GLU A 388 -34.51 -14.26 -11.16
CA GLU A 388 -35.98 -14.22 -11.15
C GLU A 388 -36.51 -13.33 -12.27
N ARG A 389 -35.96 -12.11 -12.41
CA ARG A 389 -36.34 -11.16 -13.44
C ARG A 389 -36.11 -11.75 -14.84
N TYR A 390 -34.92 -12.31 -15.08
CA TYR A 390 -34.56 -12.90 -16.37
C TYR A 390 -35.49 -14.06 -16.74
N ALA A 391 -35.71 -15.00 -15.81
CA ALA A 391 -36.60 -16.15 -16.02
C ALA A 391 -38.05 -15.73 -16.31
N ARG A 392 -38.50 -14.57 -15.85
CA ARG A 392 -39.89 -14.11 -16.05
C ARG A 392 -40.16 -13.39 -17.36
N VAL A 393 -39.14 -12.91 -18.08
CA VAL A 393 -39.36 -12.03 -19.25
C VAL A 393 -40.23 -12.68 -20.32
N PHE A 394 -40.06 -13.97 -20.59
CA PHE A 394 -40.91 -14.68 -21.56
C PHE A 394 -42.41 -14.54 -21.24
N TRP A 395 -42.76 -14.60 -19.97
CA TRP A 395 -44.15 -14.59 -19.51
C TRP A 395 -44.79 -13.20 -19.47
N THR A 396 -44.01 -12.14 -19.71
CA THR A 396 -44.53 -10.76 -19.85
C THR A 396 -44.83 -10.40 -21.31
N LEU A 397 -44.46 -11.27 -22.26
CA LEU A 397 -44.71 -11.07 -23.68
C LEU A 397 -46.20 -11.18 -24.02
N ASN A 398 -46.63 -10.40 -25.01
CA ASN A 398 -47.96 -10.59 -25.58
C ASN A 398 -47.97 -11.82 -26.51
N SER A 399 -49.17 -12.29 -26.85
CA SER A 399 -49.34 -13.50 -27.69
C SER A 399 -48.74 -13.36 -29.08
N ALA A 400 -48.64 -12.14 -29.63
CA ALA A 400 -48.04 -11.92 -30.94
C ALA A 400 -46.53 -12.18 -30.88
N ASP A 401 -45.84 -11.58 -29.90
CA ASP A 401 -44.39 -11.76 -29.71
C ASP A 401 -44.02 -13.22 -29.44
N MET A 402 -44.76 -13.91 -28.56
CA MET A 402 -44.58 -15.35 -28.33
C MET A 402 -44.79 -16.16 -29.61
N GLY A 403 -45.80 -15.81 -30.41
CA GLY A 403 -46.09 -16.46 -31.70
C GLY A 403 -44.93 -16.38 -32.68
N VAL A 404 -44.19 -15.27 -32.65
CA VAL A 404 -43.03 -15.14 -33.53
C VAL A 404 -41.83 -15.95 -33.03
N ILE A 405 -41.56 -15.99 -31.73
CA ILE A 405 -40.49 -16.83 -31.16
C ILE A 405 -40.66 -18.29 -31.58
N VAL A 406 -41.90 -18.80 -31.49
CA VAL A 406 -42.23 -20.16 -31.94
C VAL A 406 -42.00 -20.37 -33.43
N SER A 407 -42.28 -19.35 -34.25
CA SER A 407 -42.07 -19.43 -35.69
C SER A 407 -40.58 -19.52 -36.03
N GLU A 408 -39.75 -18.68 -35.41
CA GLU A 408 -38.29 -18.72 -35.62
C GLU A 408 -37.65 -20.01 -35.07
N MET A 409 -38.12 -20.51 -33.93
CA MET A 409 -37.67 -21.79 -33.39
C MET A 409 -37.98 -22.95 -34.36
N LYS A 410 -39.17 -22.96 -34.98
CA LYS A 410 -39.55 -23.96 -35.99
C LYS A 410 -38.66 -23.91 -37.22
N GLU A 411 -38.33 -22.70 -37.67
CA GLU A 411 -37.42 -22.50 -38.81
C GLU A 411 -36.02 -23.04 -38.51
N LYS A 412 -35.50 -22.86 -37.29
CA LYS A 412 -34.20 -23.42 -36.87
C LYS A 412 -34.22 -24.93 -36.65
N ASN A 413 -35.22 -25.47 -35.95
CA ASN A 413 -35.16 -26.83 -35.40
C ASN A 413 -35.93 -27.90 -36.19
N SER A 414 -36.59 -27.54 -37.31
CA SER A 414 -37.15 -28.40 -38.37
C SER A 414 -37.98 -29.66 -38.01
N LYS A 415 -38.25 -29.96 -36.73
CA LYS A 415 -38.84 -31.26 -36.31
C LYS A 415 -39.90 -31.29 -35.20
N SER A 416 -40.42 -30.18 -34.69
CA SER A 416 -41.43 -30.24 -33.59
C SER A 416 -42.72 -29.48 -33.89
N SER A 417 -43.87 -30.08 -33.57
CA SER A 417 -45.15 -29.37 -33.45
C SER A 417 -45.11 -28.54 -32.16
N VAL A 418 -44.50 -27.36 -32.25
CA VAL A 418 -44.35 -26.47 -31.09
C VAL A 418 -45.63 -25.65 -30.89
N THR A 419 -46.22 -25.75 -29.70
CA THR A 419 -47.38 -24.96 -29.23
C THR A 419 -46.96 -24.13 -28.03
N ILE A 420 -47.39 -22.87 -27.99
CA ILE A 420 -47.24 -22.02 -26.80
C ILE A 420 -48.28 -22.49 -25.80
N PRO A 421 -47.90 -22.96 -24.60
CA PRO A 421 -48.88 -23.33 -23.59
C PRO A 421 -49.64 -22.08 -23.15
N THR A 422 -50.89 -22.25 -22.71
CA THR A 422 -51.62 -21.21 -21.97
C THR A 422 -51.61 -21.59 -20.48
N PRO A 423 -50.45 -21.48 -19.79
CA PRO A 423 -50.34 -21.93 -18.42
C PRO A 423 -51.12 -21.01 -17.48
N THR A 424 -51.64 -21.60 -16.42
CA THR A 424 -52.10 -20.88 -15.23
C THR A 424 -50.92 -20.23 -14.52
N GLU A 425 -51.19 -19.26 -13.64
CA GLU A 425 -50.16 -18.58 -12.85
C GLU A 425 -49.33 -19.57 -11.97
N ALA A 426 -49.97 -20.64 -11.48
CA ALA A 426 -49.30 -21.71 -10.74
C ALA A 426 -48.35 -22.55 -11.63
N GLU A 427 -48.74 -22.79 -12.87
CA GLU A 427 -47.90 -23.50 -13.86
C GLU A 427 -46.73 -22.61 -14.32
N ILE A 428 -46.96 -21.31 -14.54
CA ILE A 428 -45.89 -20.33 -14.81
C ILE A 428 -44.87 -20.35 -13.68
N LYS A 429 -45.33 -20.33 -12.42
CA LYS A 429 -44.42 -20.39 -11.26
C LYS A 429 -43.56 -21.66 -11.29
N THR A 430 -44.17 -22.80 -11.56
CA THR A 430 -43.45 -24.09 -11.64
C THR A 430 -42.42 -24.11 -12.77
N LEU A 431 -42.76 -23.53 -13.94
CA LEU A 431 -41.85 -23.43 -15.08
C LEU A 431 -40.67 -22.49 -14.79
N VAL A 432 -40.94 -21.33 -14.17
CA VAL A 432 -39.90 -20.39 -13.73
C VAL A 432 -38.97 -21.04 -12.70
N ASP A 433 -39.53 -21.67 -11.65
CA ASP A 433 -38.72 -22.36 -10.63
C ASP A 433 -37.83 -23.46 -11.26
N GLY A 434 -38.37 -24.23 -12.21
CA GLY A 434 -37.63 -25.26 -12.94
C GLY A 434 -36.51 -24.70 -13.83
N TYR A 435 -36.77 -23.61 -14.57
CA TYR A 435 -35.75 -22.97 -15.37
C TYR A 435 -34.64 -22.35 -14.51
N LYS A 436 -34.98 -21.73 -13.39
CA LYS A 436 -33.99 -21.20 -12.43
C LYS A 436 -33.03 -22.29 -11.95
N ALA A 437 -33.56 -23.48 -11.62
CA ALA A 437 -32.72 -24.62 -11.22
C ALA A 437 -31.72 -25.04 -12.32
N GLN A 438 -32.16 -25.11 -13.57
CA GLN A 438 -31.29 -25.40 -14.71
C GLN A 438 -30.27 -24.28 -14.96
N LEU A 439 -30.68 -23.03 -14.85
CA LEU A 439 -29.80 -21.88 -15.02
C LEU A 439 -28.71 -21.88 -13.94
N TYR A 440 -29.04 -22.19 -12.68
CA TYR A 440 -28.02 -22.37 -11.64
C TYR A 440 -26.98 -23.40 -12.05
N GLU A 441 -27.40 -24.60 -12.51
CA GLU A 441 -26.48 -25.63 -13.00
C GLU A 441 -25.57 -25.15 -14.12
N ARG A 442 -26.15 -24.42 -15.09
CA ARG A 442 -25.41 -23.85 -16.21
C ARG A 442 -24.39 -22.79 -15.77
N LEU A 443 -24.68 -22.08 -14.69
CA LEU A 443 -23.82 -21.03 -14.15
C LEU A 443 -22.70 -21.56 -13.24
N TYR A 444 -22.66 -22.85 -12.87
CA TYR A 444 -21.59 -23.39 -12.00
C TYR A 444 -20.16 -23.03 -12.45
N PRO A 445 -19.79 -23.18 -13.74
CA PRO A 445 -18.44 -22.86 -14.18
C PRO A 445 -18.19 -21.34 -14.17
N VAL A 446 -19.23 -20.55 -14.47
CA VAL A 446 -19.18 -19.09 -14.43
C VAL A 446 -18.87 -18.61 -13.02
N THR A 447 -19.49 -19.21 -12.00
CA THR A 447 -19.30 -18.79 -10.62
C THR A 447 -17.88 -19.07 -10.13
N GLN A 448 -17.27 -20.17 -10.56
CA GLN A 448 -15.85 -20.44 -10.31
C GLN A 448 -14.95 -19.39 -10.96
N SER A 449 -15.24 -19.02 -12.21
CA SER A 449 -14.49 -17.97 -12.91
C SER A 449 -14.62 -16.62 -12.22
N VAL A 450 -15.82 -16.22 -11.79
CA VAL A 450 -16.00 -14.97 -11.05
C VAL A 450 -15.26 -14.98 -9.71
N SER A 451 -15.27 -16.10 -8.98
CA SER A 451 -14.47 -16.23 -7.75
C SER A 451 -12.97 -15.98 -7.98
N VAL A 452 -12.41 -16.56 -9.05
CA VAL A 452 -11.00 -16.34 -9.41
C VAL A 452 -10.74 -14.88 -9.80
N TYR A 453 -11.64 -14.26 -10.57
CA TYR A 453 -11.55 -12.85 -10.91
C TYR A 453 -11.54 -11.95 -9.66
N MET A 454 -12.43 -12.22 -8.70
CA MET A 454 -12.51 -11.47 -7.44
C MET A 454 -11.27 -11.67 -6.57
N GLN A 455 -10.68 -12.87 -6.57
CA GLN A 455 -9.39 -13.14 -5.92
C GLN A 455 -8.27 -12.29 -6.53
N ARG A 456 -8.18 -12.21 -7.86
CA ARG A 456 -7.17 -11.38 -8.54
C ARG A 456 -7.37 -9.90 -8.26
N LYS A 457 -8.61 -9.41 -8.13
CA LYS A 457 -8.87 -8.05 -7.65
C LYS A 457 -8.39 -7.83 -6.21
N ALA A 458 -8.54 -8.82 -5.32
CA ALA A 458 -8.01 -8.76 -3.96
C ALA A 458 -6.49 -8.60 -3.96
N GLU A 459 -5.82 -9.41 -4.77
CA GLU A 459 -4.37 -9.37 -4.93
C GLU A 459 -3.91 -8.03 -5.51
N ALA A 460 -4.63 -7.46 -6.49
CA ALA A 460 -4.34 -6.14 -7.05
C ALA A 460 -4.45 -5.05 -5.98
N ALA A 461 -5.45 -5.12 -5.10
CA ALA A 461 -5.60 -4.21 -3.97
C ALA A 461 -4.48 -4.37 -2.92
N TYR A 462 -3.97 -5.60 -2.74
CA TYR A 462 -2.78 -5.87 -1.93
C TYR A 462 -1.52 -5.28 -2.52
N LEU A 463 -1.31 -5.43 -3.83
CA LEU A 463 -0.22 -4.78 -4.53
C LEU A 463 -0.31 -3.26 -4.43
N ALA A 464 -1.51 -2.67 -4.54
CA ALA A 464 -1.70 -1.23 -4.36
C ALA A 464 -1.32 -0.77 -2.94
N ALA A 465 -1.72 -1.51 -1.90
CA ALA A 465 -1.33 -1.20 -0.51
C ALA A 465 0.19 -1.32 -0.31
N LEU A 466 0.83 -2.33 -0.90
CA LEU A 466 2.29 -2.48 -0.91
C LEU A 466 2.96 -1.29 -1.62
N ASN A 467 2.41 -0.83 -2.74
CA ASN A 467 2.91 0.34 -3.47
C ASN A 467 2.81 1.64 -2.67
N GLU A 468 1.74 1.82 -1.88
CA GLU A 468 1.62 2.97 -0.97
C GLU A 468 2.70 2.97 0.12
N VAL A 469 3.02 1.78 0.65
CA VAL A 469 4.11 1.61 1.63
C VAL A 469 5.48 1.78 0.96
N LYS A 470 5.67 1.29 -0.27
CA LYS A 470 6.87 1.56 -1.10
C LYS A 470 7.09 3.04 -1.29
N ALA A 471 6.07 3.78 -1.74
CA ALA A 471 6.17 5.22 -1.94
C ALA A 471 6.54 5.93 -0.63
N PHE A 472 5.95 5.50 0.49
CA PHE A 472 6.28 6.02 1.82
C PHE A 472 7.74 5.78 2.22
N PHE A 473 8.27 4.57 2.06
CA PHE A 473 9.68 4.29 2.38
C PHE A 473 10.66 4.90 1.37
N ASN A 474 10.27 5.04 0.11
CA ASN A 474 11.07 5.68 -0.93
C ASN A 474 11.04 7.22 -0.87
N GLN A 475 10.20 7.81 -0.02
CA GLN A 475 10.13 9.27 0.09
C GLN A 475 11.51 9.83 0.44
N SER A 476 11.91 10.89 -0.26
CA SER A 476 13.14 11.61 0.04
C SER A 476 12.87 12.61 1.16
N ILE A 477 13.69 12.54 2.20
CA ILE A 477 13.72 13.51 3.30
C ILE A 477 14.91 14.43 3.08
N THR A 478 14.67 15.74 3.14
CA THR A 478 15.73 16.75 3.15
C THR A 478 16.07 17.06 4.59
N PHE A 479 17.35 16.92 4.95
CA PHE A 479 17.85 17.19 6.27
C PHE A 479 18.73 18.44 6.24
N ASN A 480 18.25 19.51 6.86
CA ASN A 480 18.90 20.81 6.92
C ASN A 480 19.57 20.98 8.28
N ILE A 481 20.82 21.40 8.24
CA ILE A 481 21.63 21.76 9.39
C ILE A 481 21.88 23.24 9.25
N VAL A 482 21.31 24.04 10.13
CA VAL A 482 21.37 25.51 10.06
C VAL A 482 22.10 26.03 11.27
N GLU A 483 22.89 27.08 11.11
CA GLU A 483 23.55 27.79 12.20
C GLU A 483 23.06 29.24 12.19
N ASP A 484 22.72 29.78 13.36
CA ASP A 484 22.36 31.19 13.49
C ASP A 484 23.66 32.03 13.52
N VAL A 485 24.17 32.37 12.34
CA VAL A 485 25.40 33.16 12.19
C VAL A 485 25.02 34.65 12.06
N PRO A 486 25.47 35.53 12.99
CA PRO A 486 25.24 36.96 12.88
C PRO A 486 25.77 37.57 11.58
N ASP A 487 25.09 38.60 11.08
CA ASP A 487 25.46 39.28 9.83
C ASP A 487 26.92 39.76 9.84
N GLY A 488 27.74 39.19 8.95
CA GLY A 488 29.16 39.53 8.80
C GLY A 488 30.14 38.62 9.56
N GLU A 489 29.63 37.68 10.37
CA GLU A 489 30.45 36.68 11.07
C GLU A 489 30.62 35.39 10.26
N LYS A 490 31.52 34.51 10.74
CA LYS A 490 31.76 33.19 10.16
C LYS A 490 31.11 32.13 11.03
N SER A 491 30.67 31.05 10.40
CA SER A 491 30.22 29.84 11.11
C SER A 491 31.29 29.37 12.11
N GLN A 492 30.85 29.12 13.34
CA GLN A 492 31.66 28.52 14.42
C GLN A 492 32.10 27.11 14.02
N TYR A 493 31.25 26.39 13.30
CA TYR A 493 31.46 24.99 12.96
C TYR A 493 32.01 24.78 11.53
N ASP A 494 32.56 25.82 10.91
CA ASP A 494 33.15 25.71 9.57
C ASP A 494 34.31 24.68 9.56
N GLY A 495 34.26 23.74 8.61
CA GLY A 495 35.25 22.67 8.47
C GLY A 495 35.07 21.48 9.44
N TYR A 496 34.09 21.51 10.34
CA TYR A 496 33.82 20.39 11.24
C TYR A 496 33.34 19.16 10.48
N ALA A 497 33.78 17.98 10.93
CA ALA A 497 33.25 16.72 10.45
C ALA A 497 31.92 16.41 11.13
N LEU A 498 30.98 15.88 10.35
CA LEU A 498 29.62 15.59 10.77
C LEU A 498 29.33 14.11 10.63
N ARG A 499 28.67 13.52 11.62
CA ARG A 499 28.28 12.11 11.64
C ARG A 499 26.88 11.95 12.22
N PHE A 500 26.05 11.17 11.54
CA PHE A 500 24.80 10.65 12.10
C PHE A 500 25.07 9.45 13.03
N ALA A 501 24.39 9.36 14.17
CA ALA A 501 24.58 8.31 15.14
C ALA A 501 23.28 7.94 15.91
N PRO A 502 23.17 6.73 16.49
CA PRO A 502 24.00 5.56 16.18
C PRO A 502 23.70 5.03 14.77
N LEU A 503 24.66 4.32 14.17
CA LEU A 503 24.48 3.65 12.89
C LEU A 503 24.49 2.13 13.10
N SER A 504 23.63 1.42 12.36
CA SER A 504 23.65 -0.04 12.28
C SER A 504 24.89 -0.54 11.53
N GLU A 505 25.20 -1.84 11.66
CA GLU A 505 26.30 -2.47 10.91
C GLU A 505 26.08 -2.46 9.39
N ASN A 506 24.82 -2.39 8.95
CA ASN A 506 24.44 -2.34 7.53
C ASN A 506 24.56 -0.95 6.92
N ALA A 507 24.76 0.09 7.75
CA ALA A 507 24.97 1.43 7.25
C ALA A 507 26.35 1.53 6.57
N VAL A 508 26.38 1.93 5.30
CA VAL A 508 27.62 2.40 4.68
C VAL A 508 28.04 3.70 5.39
N LYS A 509 28.94 3.61 6.38
CA LYS A 509 29.32 4.72 7.28
C LYS A 509 29.64 6.02 6.54
N GLU A 510 30.38 5.93 5.44
CA GLU A 510 30.77 7.08 4.61
C GLU A 510 29.56 7.80 3.98
N SER A 511 28.45 7.09 3.76
CA SER A 511 27.21 7.66 3.28
C SER A 511 26.49 8.52 4.34
N TRP A 512 26.84 8.35 5.62
CA TRP A 512 26.22 9.02 6.78
C TRP A 512 27.16 10.03 7.45
N ARG A 513 28.16 10.51 6.69
CA ARG A 513 29.15 11.49 7.10
C ARG A 513 29.22 12.67 6.15
N GLY A 514 29.72 13.79 6.64
CA GLY A 514 29.95 14.99 5.86
C GLY A 514 30.91 15.95 6.53
N THR A 515 31.06 17.12 5.93
CA THR A 515 31.85 18.23 6.48
C THR A 515 31.06 19.51 6.28
N LEU A 516 30.95 20.32 7.31
CA LEU A 516 30.32 21.64 7.23
C LEU A 516 31.22 22.60 6.42
N LYS A 517 30.61 23.41 5.55
CA LYS A 517 31.33 24.34 4.67
C LYS A 517 30.63 25.70 4.62
N GLY A 518 31.24 26.71 5.24
CA GLY A 518 30.80 28.11 5.23
C GLY A 518 29.59 28.41 6.13
N ALA A 519 29.12 29.66 6.07
CA ALA A 519 28.09 30.21 6.96
C ALA A 519 26.64 29.77 6.64
N ALA A 520 26.40 29.02 5.56
CA ALA A 520 25.06 28.68 5.08
C ALA A 520 24.49 27.36 5.66
N GLY A 521 25.21 26.72 6.59
CA GLY A 521 24.87 25.39 7.09
C GLY A 521 25.16 24.27 6.07
N ALA A 522 24.60 23.08 6.31
CA ALA A 522 24.69 21.95 5.40
C ALA A 522 23.31 21.35 5.13
N SER A 523 23.10 20.84 3.92
CA SER A 523 21.87 20.12 3.57
C SER A 523 22.23 18.79 2.93
N THR A 524 21.55 17.73 3.36
CA THR A 524 21.67 16.39 2.78
C THR A 524 20.30 15.80 2.51
N LYS A 525 20.26 14.75 1.69
CA LYS A 525 19.03 14.02 1.37
C LYS A 525 19.25 12.52 1.54
N PHE A 526 18.24 11.86 2.07
CA PHE A 526 18.19 10.41 2.16
C PHE A 526 16.75 9.93 2.00
N THR A 527 16.57 8.67 1.65
CA THR A 527 15.24 8.04 1.66
C THR A 527 14.90 7.60 3.08
N LEU A 528 13.60 7.52 3.39
CA LEU A 528 13.17 6.95 4.67
C LEU A 528 13.67 5.49 4.82
N LEU A 529 13.66 4.71 3.73
CA LEU A 529 14.22 3.37 3.71
C LEU A 529 15.70 3.36 4.11
N GLY A 530 16.53 4.21 3.49
CA GLY A 530 17.96 4.31 3.81
C GLY A 530 18.19 4.66 5.27
N TYR A 531 17.41 5.59 5.82
CA TYR A 531 17.46 5.96 7.24
C TYR A 531 17.12 4.80 8.18
N VAL A 532 16.07 4.04 7.86
CA VAL A 532 15.66 2.87 8.64
C VAL A 532 16.71 1.75 8.57
N GLN A 533 17.23 1.47 7.37
CA GLN A 533 18.32 0.49 7.20
C GLN A 533 19.59 0.88 7.96
N ALA A 534 19.85 2.18 8.09
CA ALA A 534 20.97 2.70 8.85
C ALA A 534 20.79 2.63 10.38
N GLY A 535 19.68 2.08 10.88
CA GLY A 535 19.41 1.94 12.32
C GLY A 535 18.74 3.14 12.96
N CYS A 536 18.09 4.00 12.16
CA CYS A 536 17.36 5.17 12.62
C CYS A 536 18.21 6.12 13.50
N PRO A 537 19.32 6.67 12.97
CA PRO A 537 20.19 7.56 13.73
C PRO A 537 19.41 8.77 14.26
N LYS A 538 19.53 9.03 15.57
CA LYS A 538 18.77 10.08 16.30
C LYS A 538 19.62 11.24 16.78
N GLU A 539 20.93 11.17 16.53
CA GLU A 539 21.92 12.15 16.95
C GLU A 539 22.73 12.64 15.76
N LEU A 540 23.02 13.93 15.78
CA LEU A 540 23.97 14.60 14.91
C LEU A 540 25.21 14.96 15.74
N GLN A 541 26.36 14.40 15.38
CA GLN A 541 27.62 14.59 16.09
C GLN A 541 28.59 15.40 15.25
N LEU A 542 29.24 16.39 15.87
CA LEU A 542 30.23 17.27 15.26
C LEU A 542 31.60 17.08 15.91
N PHE A 543 32.62 16.99 15.07
CA PHE A 543 34.01 16.77 15.46
C PHE A 543 34.89 17.88 14.88
N LYS A 544 35.94 18.27 15.61
CA LYS A 544 36.86 19.31 15.13
C LYS A 544 37.55 18.82 13.85
N PRO A 545 38.04 19.74 13.00
CA PRO A 545 38.73 19.36 11.76
C PRO A 545 39.95 18.43 11.96
N SER A 546 40.53 18.38 13.16
CA SER A 546 41.67 17.54 13.52
C SER A 546 41.30 16.18 14.12
N ASP A 547 40.04 16.00 14.52
CA ASP A 547 39.60 14.85 15.30
C ASP A 547 39.18 13.71 14.36
N ASP A 548 39.42 12.47 14.78
CA ASP A 548 38.95 11.26 14.10
C ASP A 548 37.56 10.87 14.62
N PRO A 549 36.50 10.98 13.80
CA PRO A 549 35.16 10.62 14.23
C PRO A 549 35.01 9.17 14.71
N GLU A 550 35.91 8.24 14.37
CA GLU A 550 35.83 6.84 14.82
C GLU A 550 36.39 6.61 16.23
N SER A 551 37.33 7.44 16.69
CA SER A 551 38.03 7.23 17.97
C SER A 551 37.89 8.37 18.97
N ASP A 552 37.66 9.58 18.49
CA ASP A 552 37.60 10.77 19.33
C ASP A 552 36.15 11.05 19.79
N GLU A 553 36.00 11.80 20.87
CA GLU A 553 34.69 12.21 21.37
C GLU A 553 34.17 13.43 20.58
N PRO A 554 32.86 13.50 20.27
CA PRO A 554 32.29 14.64 19.57
C PRO A 554 32.33 15.90 20.45
N GLU A 555 32.62 17.05 19.84
CA GLU A 555 32.54 18.34 20.54
C GLU A 555 31.09 18.77 20.76
N LEU A 556 30.19 18.39 19.86
CA LEU A 556 28.76 18.65 20.00
C LEU A 556 27.96 17.44 19.54
N THR A 557 26.96 17.06 20.35
CA THR A 557 25.97 16.04 20.04
C THR A 557 24.59 16.66 20.16
N LEU A 558 23.82 16.63 19.07
CA LEU A 558 22.46 17.16 19.00
C LEU A 558 21.48 16.02 18.74
N GLY A 559 20.52 15.83 19.64
CA GLY A 559 19.39 14.94 19.40
C GLY A 559 18.40 15.58 18.42
N PHE A 560 17.77 14.77 17.57
CA PHE A 560 16.70 15.23 16.68
C PHE A 560 15.60 14.18 16.54
N LYS A 561 14.41 14.64 16.16
CA LYS A 561 13.34 13.78 15.63
C LYS A 561 13.31 13.91 14.12
N LEU A 562 13.12 12.80 13.42
CA LEU A 562 12.99 12.81 11.98
C LEU A 562 11.59 13.28 11.58
N SER A 563 11.56 14.26 10.67
CA SER A 563 10.37 14.83 10.05
C SER A 563 10.44 14.71 8.53
N ALA A 564 9.30 14.47 7.89
CA ALA A 564 9.18 14.42 6.44
C ALA A 564 8.18 15.48 5.94
N PRO A 565 8.44 16.13 4.78
CA PRO A 565 9.56 15.90 3.85
C PRO A 565 10.86 16.62 4.24
N VAL A 566 10.85 17.44 5.29
CA VAL A 566 12.02 18.22 5.73
C VAL A 566 12.22 18.01 7.22
N THR A 567 13.47 17.72 7.61
CA THR A 567 13.97 17.82 8.98
C THR A 567 14.95 18.99 9.05
N GLU A 568 14.84 19.81 10.08
CA GLU A 568 15.78 20.90 10.34
C GLU A 568 16.35 20.76 11.75
N VAL A 569 17.69 20.88 11.86
CA VAL A 569 18.41 20.93 13.12
C VAL A 569 19.22 22.22 13.17
N LYS A 570 19.06 22.96 14.26
CA LYS A 570 19.82 24.19 14.51
C LYS A 570 21.08 23.88 15.31
N LEU A 571 22.23 24.30 14.79
CA LEU A 571 23.52 24.35 15.47
C LEU A 571 23.56 25.63 16.30
N GLY A 572 24.09 25.53 17.53
CA GLY A 572 24.14 26.66 18.46
C GLY A 572 22.95 26.65 19.43
N GLY A 573 23.02 25.76 20.40
CA GLY A 573 22.08 25.62 21.51
C GLY A 573 22.82 25.10 22.74
N LEU A 574 22.43 25.55 23.94
CA LEU A 574 23.07 25.09 25.18
C LEU A 574 22.32 23.86 25.72
N PRO A 575 23.00 22.75 26.05
CA PRO A 575 22.34 21.63 26.72
C PRO A 575 21.78 22.12 28.07
N LEU A 576 20.54 21.73 28.39
CA LEU A 576 19.86 22.19 29.60
C LEU A 576 20.69 21.87 30.86
N GLU A 577 21.40 20.73 30.88
CA GLU A 577 22.26 20.38 32.02
C GLU A 577 23.36 21.43 32.28
N GLY A 578 23.88 22.06 31.22
CA GLY A 578 24.87 23.14 31.32
C GLY A 578 24.30 24.45 31.84
N LEU A 579 22.97 24.62 31.76
CA LEU A 579 22.26 25.82 32.20
C LEU A 579 21.80 25.76 33.66
N LEU A 580 21.64 24.58 34.25
CA LEU A 580 21.21 24.47 35.66
C LEU A 580 22.28 25.05 36.60
N GLY A 581 21.88 25.83 37.59
CA GLY A 581 22.82 26.48 38.52
C GLY A 581 22.33 27.84 39.00
N THR A 582 23.17 28.52 39.78
CA THR A 582 22.88 29.83 40.35
C THR A 582 23.40 30.96 39.47
N TYR A 583 22.50 31.89 39.14
CA TYR A 583 22.74 33.08 38.37
C TYR A 583 22.65 34.32 39.24
N SER A 584 23.60 35.24 39.08
CA SER A 584 23.47 36.60 39.58
C SER A 584 22.91 37.48 38.47
N ALA A 585 21.72 38.04 38.69
CA ALA A 585 20.92 38.73 37.68
C ALA A 585 20.58 40.17 38.08
N THR A 586 20.87 41.11 37.19
CA THR A 586 20.58 42.54 37.33
C THR A 586 19.36 42.90 36.49
N PHE A 587 18.38 43.57 37.11
CA PHE A 587 17.15 44.03 36.46
C PHE A 587 17.12 45.54 36.41
N THR A 588 16.65 46.08 35.28
CA THR A 588 16.51 47.53 35.08
C THR A 588 15.05 47.87 34.87
N SER A 589 14.51 48.77 35.70
CA SER A 589 13.14 49.30 35.55
C SER A 589 13.14 50.79 35.88
N GLU A 590 12.57 51.62 35.00
CA GLU A 590 12.45 53.09 35.16
C GLU A 590 13.75 53.84 35.52
N GLY A 591 14.91 53.29 35.16
CA GLY A 591 16.23 53.88 35.43
C GLY A 591 16.86 53.48 36.77
N GLU A 592 16.20 52.62 37.55
CA GLU A 592 16.76 51.98 38.75
C GLU A 592 17.21 50.55 38.43
N THR A 593 18.34 50.14 39.01
CA THR A 593 18.93 48.81 38.82
C THR A 593 19.05 48.08 40.14
N ALA A 594 18.63 46.82 40.18
CA ALA A 594 18.78 45.95 41.34
C ALA A 594 19.29 44.57 40.93
N THR A 595 20.13 43.95 41.77
CA THR A 595 20.74 42.64 41.49
C THR A 595 20.28 41.61 42.52
N TYR A 596 19.92 40.43 42.03
CA TYR A 596 19.40 39.32 42.81
C TYR A 596 19.98 38.00 42.30
N ASN A 597 19.98 36.97 43.15
CA ASN A 597 20.40 35.63 42.74
C ASN A 597 19.19 34.73 42.53
N PHE A 598 19.25 33.92 41.48
CA PHE A 598 18.25 32.92 41.14
C PHE A 598 18.92 31.60 40.83
N THR A 599 18.34 30.50 41.29
CA THR A 599 18.76 29.15 40.91
C THR A 599 17.81 28.61 39.84
N PHE A 600 18.36 28.27 38.68
CA PHE A 600 17.63 27.57 37.62
C PHE A 600 17.76 26.06 37.84
N MET A 601 16.64 25.39 38.14
CA MET A 601 16.66 24.00 38.58
C MET A 601 15.35 23.26 38.29
N TYR A 602 15.39 21.93 38.42
CA TYR A 602 14.18 21.13 38.55
C TYR A 602 13.65 21.18 39.99
N TYR A 603 12.41 21.60 40.16
CA TYR A 603 11.65 21.52 41.41
C TYR A 603 10.35 20.77 41.14
N GLU A 604 10.10 19.68 41.88
CA GLU A 604 8.92 18.82 41.70
C GLU A 604 8.68 18.37 40.24
N GLY A 605 9.76 18.13 39.48
CA GLY A 605 9.70 17.68 38.09
C GLY A 605 9.47 18.78 37.04
N GLN A 606 9.37 20.04 37.47
CA GLN A 606 9.21 21.20 36.60
C GLN A 606 10.46 22.08 36.62
N LEU A 607 10.75 22.71 35.49
CA LEU A 607 11.87 23.65 35.36
C LEU A 607 11.46 25.02 35.90
N VAL A 608 12.23 25.55 36.85
CA VAL A 608 11.88 26.75 37.62
C VAL A 608 13.07 27.68 37.81
N PHE A 609 12.79 28.97 38.00
CA PHE A 609 13.73 29.95 38.56
C PHE A 609 13.37 30.22 40.02
N MET A 610 14.21 29.80 40.95
CA MET A 610 13.97 30.00 42.38
C MET A 610 14.80 31.19 42.90
N PRO A 611 14.18 32.26 43.42
CA PRO A 611 14.93 33.36 44.03
C PRO A 611 15.56 32.93 45.36
N GLU A 612 16.80 33.37 45.64
CA GLU A 612 17.46 33.10 46.94
C GLU A 612 16.95 34.02 48.07
N GLY A 613 16.26 35.12 47.76
CA GLY A 613 15.69 36.09 48.70
C GLY A 613 14.21 35.85 49.05
N LYS A 614 13.76 36.37 50.21
CA LYS A 614 12.37 36.22 50.70
C LYS A 614 11.44 37.40 50.38
N ASP A 615 11.88 38.35 49.56
CA ASP A 615 11.10 39.54 49.25
C ASP A 615 10.08 39.25 48.14
N PHE A 616 8.79 39.41 48.44
CA PHE A 616 7.67 39.09 47.55
C PHE A 616 7.74 39.78 46.17
N GLY A 617 8.44 40.92 46.05
CA GLY A 617 8.65 41.64 44.79
C GLY A 617 9.64 40.98 43.82
N THR A 618 10.51 40.08 44.30
CA THR A 618 11.54 39.43 43.47
C THR A 618 10.98 38.36 42.53
N ALA A 619 9.85 37.75 42.88
CA ALA A 619 9.17 36.73 42.09
C ALA A 619 8.51 37.27 40.81
N PHE A 620 8.44 38.60 40.64
CA PHE A 620 7.92 39.25 39.44
C PHE A 620 9.05 39.80 38.54
N LEU A 621 10.32 39.68 38.96
CA LEU A 621 11.48 40.01 38.13
C LEU A 621 11.87 38.86 37.20
N LEU A 622 11.68 37.62 37.67
CA LEU A 622 11.64 36.39 36.88
C LEU A 622 10.53 35.55 37.47
N LEU A 623 9.58 35.10 36.64
CA LEU A 623 8.53 34.21 37.10
C LEU A 623 9.15 32.92 37.67
N PRO A 624 8.59 32.34 38.73
CA PRO A 624 9.14 31.11 39.31
C PRO A 624 8.98 29.90 38.38
N GLY A 625 8.07 29.93 37.40
CA GLY A 625 7.83 28.85 36.45
C GLY A 625 6.39 28.32 36.49
N PRO A 626 6.11 27.21 35.79
CA PRO A 626 7.06 26.35 35.10
C PRO A 626 7.58 26.96 33.79
N TYR A 627 8.81 26.60 33.41
CA TYR A 627 9.42 26.97 32.13
C TYR A 627 9.43 25.80 31.15
N GLU A 628 9.16 26.09 29.89
CA GLU A 628 9.48 25.24 28.75
C GLU A 628 10.82 25.68 28.16
N TYR A 629 11.74 24.73 27.96
CA TYR A 629 13.07 25.03 27.40
C TYR A 629 13.17 24.52 25.96
N ASP A 630 13.49 25.44 25.04
CA ASP A 630 13.83 25.14 23.66
C ASP A 630 15.36 25.11 23.50
N PRO A 631 15.97 23.91 23.38
CA PRO A 631 17.41 23.77 23.21
C PRO A 631 17.89 24.33 21.86
N SER A 632 17.03 24.49 20.86
CA SER A 632 17.41 24.97 19.53
C SER A 632 17.63 26.49 19.47
N THR A 633 17.06 27.22 20.42
CA THR A 633 17.21 28.68 20.57
C THR A 633 17.89 29.07 21.87
N ALA A 634 18.20 28.09 22.72
CA ALA A 634 18.64 28.27 24.10
C ALA A 634 17.70 29.21 24.88
N THR A 635 16.39 29.03 24.73
CA THR A 635 15.38 29.91 25.34
C THR A 635 14.50 29.14 26.31
N ALA A 636 14.28 29.67 27.51
CA ALA A 636 13.29 29.20 28.47
C ALA A 636 12.11 30.18 28.50
N THR A 637 10.89 29.67 28.34
CA THR A 637 9.66 30.48 28.30
C THR A 637 8.69 30.07 29.40
N CYS A 638 8.08 31.05 30.07
CA CYS A 638 7.04 30.84 31.08
C CYS A 638 5.87 31.79 30.81
N GLU A 639 4.65 31.26 30.76
CA GLU A 639 3.42 32.02 30.61
C GLU A 639 2.47 31.73 31.78
N ALA A 640 1.88 32.79 32.36
CA ALA A 640 0.89 32.69 33.43
C ALA A 640 -0.30 33.63 33.16
N PRO A 641 -1.23 33.24 32.27
CA PRO A 641 -2.41 34.05 31.94
C PRO A 641 -3.49 33.98 33.04
N SER A 642 -4.23 35.08 33.22
CA SER A 642 -5.45 35.16 34.06
C SER A 642 -6.47 36.14 33.46
N ASP A 643 -7.71 36.16 33.95
CA ASP A 643 -8.80 37.03 33.47
C ASP A 643 -8.58 38.55 33.67
N ALA A 644 -7.50 38.95 34.36
CA ALA A 644 -7.20 40.34 34.67
C ALA A 644 -5.76 40.74 34.32
N LEU A 645 -4.80 39.84 34.54
CA LEU A 645 -3.38 40.06 34.28
C LEU A 645 -2.80 38.88 33.49
N SER A 646 -1.98 39.16 32.47
CA SER A 646 -1.17 38.15 31.79
C SER A 646 0.30 38.39 32.09
N PHE A 647 1.02 37.35 32.50
CA PHE A 647 2.47 37.41 32.72
C PHE A 647 3.18 36.51 31.69
N SER A 648 4.24 37.02 31.09
CA SER A 648 5.14 36.23 30.23
C SER A 648 6.59 36.55 30.56
N THR A 649 7.41 35.51 30.64
CA THR A 649 8.85 35.62 30.81
C THR A 649 9.55 34.83 29.70
N HIS A 650 10.45 35.48 28.98
CA HIS A 650 11.38 34.82 28.07
C HIS A 650 12.80 35.00 28.61
N VAL A 651 13.56 33.91 28.68
CA VAL A 651 14.96 33.90 29.12
C VAL A 651 15.80 33.26 28.04
N ARG A 652 16.70 34.03 27.41
CA ARG A 652 17.62 33.54 26.40
C ARG A 652 19.01 33.36 27.00
N PHE A 653 19.57 32.16 26.87
CA PHE A 653 20.91 31.82 27.36
C PHE A 653 21.95 31.93 26.24
N ILE A 654 23.15 32.36 26.62
CA ILE A 654 24.33 32.40 25.75
C ILE A 654 25.55 31.89 26.53
N SER A 655 26.50 31.28 25.85
CA SER A 655 27.80 30.94 26.43
C SER A 655 28.86 31.82 25.78
N GLU A 656 29.53 32.64 26.59
CA GLU A 656 30.51 33.62 26.15
C GLU A 656 31.77 33.46 27.02
N GLU A 657 32.94 33.27 26.39
CA GLU A 657 34.23 33.13 27.08
C GLU A 657 34.28 32.04 28.18
N GLY A 658 33.47 30.97 28.04
CA GLY A 658 33.39 29.87 29.01
C GLY A 658 32.47 30.13 30.20
N ALA A 659 31.73 31.24 30.22
CA ALA A 659 30.70 31.54 31.19
C ALA A 659 29.31 31.55 30.53
N VAL A 660 28.30 30.99 31.21
CA VAL A 660 26.91 31.05 30.77
C VAL A 660 26.26 32.34 31.26
N ARG A 661 25.62 33.07 30.36
CA ARG A 661 24.85 34.28 30.64
C ARG A 661 23.42 34.11 30.16
N PHE A 662 22.51 34.94 30.65
CA PHE A 662 21.18 35.07 30.08
C PHE A 662 20.76 36.53 29.95
N SER A 663 19.83 36.78 29.03
CA SER A 663 19.00 37.98 29.00
C SER A 663 17.54 37.57 29.17
N SER A 664 16.74 38.38 29.88
CA SER A 664 15.32 38.13 30.05
C SER A 664 14.46 39.35 29.76
N ASP A 665 13.26 39.09 29.24
CA ASP A 665 12.16 40.04 29.16
C ASP A 665 10.96 39.48 29.92
N ASN A 666 10.46 40.28 30.87
CA ASN A 666 9.36 39.91 31.75
C ASN A 666 8.24 40.91 31.55
N THR A 667 7.16 40.48 30.91
CA THR A 667 6.06 41.34 30.51
C THR A 667 4.83 41.05 31.33
N VAL A 668 4.25 42.13 31.88
CA VAL A 668 2.95 42.12 32.55
C VAL A 668 1.97 42.94 31.72
N GLU A 669 0.86 42.31 31.35
CA GLU A 669 -0.24 42.94 30.64
C GLU A 669 -1.47 43.03 31.54
N ASP A 670 -1.96 44.24 31.79
CA ASP A 670 -3.29 44.48 32.34
C ASP A 670 -4.32 44.44 31.22
N ILE A 671 -5.05 43.33 31.16
CA ILE A 671 -6.03 43.02 30.12
C ILE A 671 -7.23 43.98 30.19
N LYS A 672 -7.55 44.50 31.39
CA LYS A 672 -8.71 45.38 31.60
C LYS A 672 -8.39 46.83 31.26
N GLU A 673 -7.17 47.28 31.52
CA GLU A 673 -6.71 48.64 31.25
C GLU A 673 -5.94 48.79 29.92
N GLY A 674 -5.57 47.68 29.27
CA GLY A 674 -4.80 47.67 28.02
C GLY A 674 -3.38 48.24 28.19
N ARG A 675 -2.77 48.03 29.36
CA ARG A 675 -1.45 48.55 29.71
C ARG A 675 -0.45 47.41 29.79
N THR A 676 0.73 47.61 29.22
CA THR A 676 1.82 46.64 29.25
C THR A 676 3.04 47.27 29.91
N SER A 677 3.70 46.52 30.79
CA SER A 677 4.97 46.89 31.38
C SER A 677 5.96 45.74 31.21
N THR A 678 7.19 46.04 30.79
CA THR A 678 8.23 45.04 30.57
C THR A 678 9.47 45.38 31.39
N VAL A 679 9.99 44.39 32.10
CA VAL A 679 11.24 44.48 32.86
C VAL A 679 12.29 43.63 32.17
N TYR A 680 13.46 44.22 31.93
CA TYR A 680 14.60 43.53 31.32
C TYR A 680 15.60 43.11 32.39
N GLY A 681 16.09 41.88 32.28
CA GLY A 681 17.09 41.31 33.16
C GLY A 681 18.31 40.79 32.38
N GLU A 682 19.48 40.87 32.99
CA GLU A 682 20.70 40.22 32.51
C GLU A 682 21.31 39.42 33.64
N GLY A 683 21.68 38.16 33.39
CA GLY A 683 22.25 37.27 34.40
C GLY A 683 23.52 36.59 33.95
N ILE A 684 24.39 36.29 34.92
CA ILE A 684 25.60 35.48 34.71
C ILE A 684 25.60 34.32 35.69
N LYS A 685 25.89 33.11 35.20
CA LYS A 685 26.04 31.92 36.03
C LYS A 685 27.28 32.05 36.90
N THR A 686 27.17 31.66 38.16
CA THR A 686 28.20 31.90 39.20
C THR A 686 28.83 30.64 39.76
N ASP A 687 28.34 29.47 39.40
CA ASP A 687 28.74 28.16 39.92
C ASP A 687 29.23 27.18 38.84
#